data_AF-A0A433K0J9-F1
#
_entry.id   AF-A0A433K0J9-F1
#
_cell.length_a   1.000
_cell.length_b   1.000
_cell.length_c   1.000
_cell.angle_alpha   90.00
_cell.angle_beta   90.00
_cell.angle_gamma   90.00
#
_symmetry.space_group_name_H-M   'P 1'
#
loop_
_entity.id
_entity.type
_entity.pdbx_description
1 polymer ?
#
loop_
_entity_poly.entity_id
_entity_poly.type
_entity_poly.pdbx_seq_one_letter_code
_entity_poly.pdbx_strand_id
1 'polypeptide(L)'
;MALTTEQNILKDLLPAYFWSEANFQPAFALSLSALRLIKDDELEPALAALNSSSLDKKVKKSIWIIMAESHPKLTDERLIDLGRQVGLANDELFQSALLLKDKAPFNQLLTYFEQQDMLSSLIKERGYSLFRWAAQEGELKILHYLAEKKPSAIPAMIASANFEAFKQATQKGHVHVVKFITEKAGIHLESMLASDNYDAFLGALEANSNDVVTHLLSYPQLLAHAEEHENTYNAHVLPFIDSKIISLREQKNKFELDHPRGVFDVSISDAKLLFYCLRNLIRRNDPSLHDQMLFLLEIPAVKNLVHQEITEDKPNELLRLALVKNNRSAINLLIGIPAVHDLAAQNNYYQDELRGAINLRALASDRESSMTALNQGEQDCLKQVTEHYDAQLKHLGISGVMNELRETLKTRYTDNPAFIISVDADTGKPVKTNLPMEWEAFQDLHLSTDDYARALTAYYQHSEHSAWRYLLKPNPWMHEKAHYVYTNADNEKEKWAAFEEYQALIALLYLAAKDRDIAPIEGYTVETRIEQFIKELALIARAHNWDQERFKLASNGEILLDDDHNPIMEEYDDLEADRPSCYSGVKRRLFQSVQGHPLLVLLTTDKINAELYDFARKHFANLINDSNRIDFKRVWNKVIAGNDLTDADLRILKSADFSLEKQKEFIQFLAEKYERQFTENPYFTKKIMQAFMLNNINDAHLLNFGYTHPEHFFVKEKGSAPVFFEPASAKDEESEVARSVKPKMF
;
A
#
# COMPACT_ATOMS: atom_id res chain seq x y z
N MET A 1 53.96 3.88 -3.69
CA MET A 1 55.41 3.65 -3.62
C MET A 1 55.59 2.23 -3.09
N ALA A 2 56.57 1.44 -3.54
CA ALA A 2 56.72 0.07 -3.02
C ALA A 2 57.20 0.11 -1.55
N LEU A 3 56.58 -0.68 -0.67
CA LEU A 3 56.98 -0.79 0.74
C LEU A 3 58.36 -1.44 0.86
N THR A 4 59.18 -0.97 1.82
CA THR A 4 60.45 -1.64 2.16
C THR A 4 60.22 -2.99 2.84
N THR A 5 61.25 -3.83 2.91
CA THR A 5 61.19 -5.13 3.58
C THR A 5 60.70 -5.01 5.03
N GLU A 6 61.18 -4.02 5.76
CA GLU A 6 60.83 -3.73 7.15
C GLU A 6 59.39 -3.26 7.27
N GLN A 7 58.93 -2.44 6.32
CA GLN A 7 57.54 -2.01 6.29
C GLN A 7 56.59 -3.17 5.98
N ASN A 8 56.95 -4.10 5.09
CA ASN A 8 56.14 -5.30 4.84
C ASN A 8 56.04 -6.18 6.08
N ILE A 9 57.15 -6.38 6.80
CA ILE A 9 57.17 -7.12 8.07
C ILE A 9 56.22 -6.51 9.10
N LEU A 10 56.26 -5.19 9.28
CA LEU A 10 55.41 -4.49 10.25
C LEU A 10 53.93 -4.49 9.83
N LYS A 11 53.67 -4.42 8.52
CA LYS A 11 52.33 -4.52 7.94
C LYS A 11 51.68 -5.89 8.21
N ASP A 12 52.46 -6.96 8.26
CA ASP A 12 51.96 -8.30 8.55
C ASP A 12 51.65 -8.50 10.05
N LEU A 13 52.34 -7.78 10.93
CA LEU A 13 52.14 -7.85 12.39
C LEU A 13 50.99 -6.97 12.86
N LEU A 14 50.90 -5.75 12.34
CA LEU A 14 49.91 -4.78 12.74
C LEU A 14 48.58 -5.01 12.00
N PRO A 15 47.44 -4.99 12.71
CA PRO A 15 46.15 -4.89 12.05
C PRO A 15 46.11 -3.70 11.10
N ALA A 16 45.39 -3.86 9.98
CA ALA A 16 45.23 -2.80 8.98
C ALA A 16 44.79 -1.45 9.58
N TYR A 17 44.01 -1.48 10.67
CA TYR A 17 43.59 -0.30 11.43
C TYR A 17 44.76 0.55 11.97
N PHE A 18 45.84 -0.08 12.43
CA PHE A 18 47.02 0.60 12.99
C PHE A 18 48.11 0.86 11.94
N TRP A 19 47.93 0.33 10.73
CA TRP A 19 48.86 0.53 9.64
C TRP A 19 48.50 1.79 8.84
N SER A 20 49.43 2.73 8.72
CA SER A 20 49.37 3.74 7.65
C SER A 20 50.78 4.00 7.13
N GLU A 21 50.95 4.01 5.81
CA GLU A 21 52.27 4.17 5.19
C GLU A 21 52.94 5.49 5.57
N ALA A 22 52.14 6.54 5.81
CA ALA A 22 52.61 7.85 6.25
C ALA A 22 53.19 7.86 7.67
N ASN A 23 52.74 6.95 8.55
CA ASN A 23 53.18 6.87 9.95
C ASN A 23 54.54 6.17 10.12
N PHE A 24 55.01 5.43 9.12
CA PHE A 24 56.19 4.58 9.22
C PHE A 24 57.21 4.92 8.15
N GLN A 25 57.86 6.09 8.27
CA GLN A 25 59.01 6.45 7.44
C GLN A 25 60.05 5.31 7.47
N PRO A 26 60.74 4.99 6.34
CA PRO A 26 61.59 3.80 6.25
C PRO A 26 62.63 3.65 7.38
N ALA A 27 63.28 4.74 7.79
CA ALA A 27 64.23 4.73 8.90
C ALA A 27 63.59 4.39 10.25
N PHE A 28 62.36 4.87 10.48
CA PHE A 28 61.60 4.59 11.69
C PHE A 28 61.01 3.17 11.67
N ALA A 29 60.56 2.69 10.51
CA ALA A 29 60.14 1.30 10.32
C ALA A 29 61.26 0.30 10.63
N LEU A 30 62.51 0.63 10.25
CA LEU A 30 63.68 -0.16 10.63
C LEU A 30 63.85 -0.23 12.16
N SER A 31 63.77 0.91 12.86
CA SER A 31 63.85 0.95 14.34
C SER A 31 62.74 0.15 15.03
N LEU A 32 61.52 0.18 14.49
CA LEU A 32 60.40 -0.60 15.03
C LEU A 32 60.53 -2.10 14.75
N SER A 33 61.03 -2.47 13.57
CA SER A 33 61.30 -3.87 13.25
C SER A 33 62.37 -4.48 14.16
N ALA A 34 63.33 -3.67 14.63
CA ALA A 34 64.36 -4.10 15.56
C ALA A 34 63.79 -4.47 16.95
N LEU A 35 62.68 -3.86 17.39
CA LEU A 35 62.02 -4.20 18.66
C LEU A 35 61.62 -5.68 18.76
N ARG A 36 61.49 -6.38 17.62
CA ARG A 36 61.18 -7.81 17.55
C ARG A 36 62.35 -8.72 17.93
N LEU A 37 63.57 -8.21 17.77
CA LEU A 37 64.82 -8.98 17.89
C LEU A 37 65.58 -8.64 19.18
N ILE A 38 65.18 -7.57 19.86
CA ILE A 38 65.72 -7.14 21.15
C ILE A 38 65.24 -8.12 22.23
N LYS A 39 66.09 -8.43 23.23
CA LYS A 39 65.70 -9.30 24.34
C LYS A 39 64.75 -8.58 25.30
N ASP A 40 63.89 -9.32 26.00
CA ASP A 40 62.90 -8.79 26.94
C ASP A 40 63.49 -7.79 27.97
N ASP A 41 64.73 -8.02 28.43
CA ASP A 41 65.46 -7.17 29.39
C ASP A 41 66.03 -5.87 28.79
N GLU A 42 66.12 -5.78 27.46
CA GLU A 42 66.65 -4.63 26.73
C GLU A 42 65.54 -3.74 26.14
N LEU A 43 64.26 -4.07 26.36
CA LEU A 43 63.11 -3.32 25.84
C LEU A 43 63.00 -1.90 26.44
N GLU A 44 63.21 -1.71 27.74
CA GLU A 44 63.12 -0.38 28.36
C GLU A 44 64.17 0.61 27.84
N PRO A 45 65.47 0.25 27.76
CA PRO A 45 66.48 1.10 27.12
C PRO A 45 66.13 1.47 25.67
N ALA A 46 65.59 0.51 24.91
CA ALA A 46 65.19 0.72 23.53
C ALA A 46 64.01 1.71 23.42
N LEU A 47 63.02 1.61 24.31
CA LEU A 47 61.90 2.55 24.38
C LEU A 47 62.34 3.96 24.77
N ALA A 48 63.27 4.09 25.72
CA ALA A 48 63.83 5.37 26.12
C ALA A 48 64.55 6.08 24.95
N ALA A 49 65.22 5.32 24.09
CA ALA A 49 65.90 5.83 22.90
C ALA A 49 64.94 6.31 21.79
N LEU A 50 63.71 5.78 21.74
CA LEU A 50 62.70 6.13 20.73
C LEU A 50 62.06 7.52 20.93
N ASN A 51 62.32 8.19 22.05
CA ASN A 51 61.71 9.48 22.43
C ASN A 51 60.18 9.50 22.19
N SER A 52 59.50 8.52 22.78
CA SER A 52 58.07 8.24 22.59
C SER A 52 57.16 9.44 22.85
N SER A 53 57.58 10.40 23.67
CA SER A 53 56.79 11.60 24.03
C SER A 53 56.28 12.39 22.81
N SER A 54 57.10 12.50 21.76
CA SER A 54 56.83 13.26 20.54
C SER A 54 55.99 12.52 19.49
N LEU A 55 55.74 11.22 19.69
CA LEU A 55 55.06 10.37 18.72
C LEU A 55 53.53 10.53 18.78
N ASP A 56 52.90 10.41 17.61
CA ASP A 56 51.43 10.32 17.52
C ASP A 56 50.90 9.08 18.24
N LYS A 57 49.66 9.18 18.72
CA LYS A 57 48.97 8.15 19.49
C LYS A 57 48.81 6.84 18.72
N LYS A 58 48.60 6.87 17.40
CA LYS A 58 48.53 5.62 16.60
C LYS A 58 49.87 4.89 16.59
N VAL A 59 50.97 5.63 16.44
CA VAL A 59 52.33 5.06 16.45
C VAL A 59 52.68 4.46 17.81
N LYS A 60 52.31 5.13 18.91
CA LYS A 60 52.46 4.61 20.28
C LYS A 60 51.74 3.26 20.47
N LYS A 61 50.49 3.15 20.00
CA LYS A 61 49.75 1.88 20.02
C LYS A 61 50.41 0.80 19.19
N SER A 62 50.90 1.14 18.00
CA SER A 62 51.63 0.19 17.14
C SER A 62 52.89 -0.35 17.80
N ILE A 63 53.69 0.51 18.45
CA ILE A 63 54.88 0.09 19.21
C ILE A 63 54.51 -0.93 20.28
N TRP A 64 53.47 -0.63 21.06
CA TRP A 64 53.00 -1.53 22.11
C TRP A 64 52.48 -2.87 21.58
N ILE A 65 51.72 -2.86 20.48
CA ILE A 65 51.23 -4.10 19.83
C ILE A 65 52.38 -4.96 19.32
N ILE A 66 53.39 -4.35 18.68
CA ILE A 66 54.58 -5.07 18.20
C ILE A 66 55.30 -5.75 19.36
N MET A 67 55.44 -5.06 20.51
CA MET A 67 56.06 -5.66 21.69
C MET A 67 55.23 -6.83 22.23
N ALA A 68 53.91 -6.64 22.37
CA ALA A 68 53.01 -7.68 22.88
C ALA A 68 53.03 -8.96 22.02
N GLU A 69 53.14 -8.82 20.70
CA GLU A 69 53.17 -9.98 19.78
C GLU A 69 54.55 -10.61 19.61
N SER A 70 55.61 -9.82 19.72
CA SER A 70 56.98 -10.32 19.52
C SER A 70 57.57 -10.95 20.78
N HIS A 71 57.04 -10.61 21.96
CA HIS A 71 57.55 -11.03 23.26
C HIS A 71 56.48 -11.76 24.10
N PRO A 72 56.06 -12.97 23.69
CA PRO A 72 54.95 -13.69 24.32
C PRO A 72 55.23 -14.18 25.75
N LYS A 73 56.46 -14.02 26.26
CA LYS A 73 56.86 -14.42 27.62
C LYS A 73 56.70 -13.30 28.66
N LEU A 74 56.42 -12.07 28.23
CA LEU A 74 56.20 -10.95 29.13
C LEU A 74 54.97 -11.20 30.00
N THR A 75 55.06 -10.83 31.28
CA THR A 75 53.89 -10.83 32.17
C THR A 75 52.94 -9.68 31.81
N ASP A 76 51.65 -9.85 32.11
CA ASP A 76 50.62 -8.83 31.85
C ASP A 76 50.96 -7.48 32.52
N GLU A 77 51.46 -7.51 33.76
CA GLU A 77 51.95 -6.33 34.48
C GLU A 77 53.08 -5.62 33.75
N ARG A 78 54.08 -6.40 33.28
CA ARG A 78 55.22 -5.85 32.56
C ARG A 78 54.79 -5.23 31.23
N LEU A 79 53.84 -5.85 30.54
CA LEU A 79 53.32 -5.35 29.28
C LEU A 79 52.53 -4.04 29.46
N ILE A 80 51.79 -3.90 30.57
CA ILE A 80 51.12 -2.65 30.95
C ILE A 80 52.14 -1.55 31.25
N ASP A 81 53.18 -1.86 32.03
CA ASP A 81 54.22 -0.87 32.39
C ASP A 81 55.00 -0.37 31.18
N LEU A 82 55.35 -1.27 30.24
CA LEU A 82 55.96 -0.87 28.97
C LEU A 82 55.01 0.03 28.16
N GLY A 83 53.70 -0.27 28.15
CA GLY A 83 52.68 0.58 27.54
C GLY A 83 52.65 2.00 28.14
N ARG A 84 52.74 2.12 29.46
CA ARG A 84 52.82 3.42 30.16
C ARG A 84 54.09 4.19 29.82
N GLN A 85 55.22 3.51 29.67
CA GLN A 85 56.50 4.12 29.26
C GLN A 85 56.46 4.64 27.81
N VAL A 86 55.69 4.00 26.93
CA VAL A 86 55.40 4.51 25.58
C VAL A 86 54.45 5.73 25.63
N GLY A 87 53.85 6.00 26.78
CA GLY A 87 52.94 7.13 27.01
C GLY A 87 51.48 6.81 26.73
N LEU A 88 51.08 5.53 26.84
CA LEU A 88 49.68 5.11 26.75
C LEU A 88 49.06 5.02 28.14
N ALA A 89 47.83 5.52 28.27
CA ALA A 89 47.04 5.34 29.49
C ALA A 89 46.38 3.94 29.54
N ASN A 90 45.93 3.50 30.72
CA ASN A 90 45.40 2.14 30.89
C ASN A 90 44.14 1.90 30.05
N ASP A 91 43.26 2.90 29.88
CA ASP A 91 42.12 2.87 28.96
C ASP A 91 42.55 2.60 27.51
N GLU A 92 43.65 3.19 27.07
CA GLU A 92 44.17 3.06 25.70
C GLU A 92 44.82 1.69 25.45
N LEU A 93 45.47 1.13 26.47
CA LEU A 93 46.00 -0.24 26.47
C LEU A 93 44.85 -1.24 26.43
N PHE A 94 43.85 -1.06 27.30
CA PHE A 94 42.65 -1.88 27.34
C PHE A 94 41.88 -1.85 26.02
N GLN A 95 41.68 -0.65 25.45
CA GLN A 95 41.08 -0.45 24.14
C GLN A 95 41.81 -1.25 23.05
N SER A 96 43.14 -1.18 23.03
CA SER A 96 43.97 -1.83 22.00
C SER A 96 43.97 -3.35 22.19
N ALA A 97 43.98 -3.83 23.43
CA ALA A 97 43.83 -5.25 23.75
C ALA A 97 42.47 -5.79 23.29
N LEU A 98 41.40 -5.01 23.46
CA LEU A 98 40.05 -5.41 23.09
C LEU A 98 39.86 -5.52 21.56
N LEU A 99 40.47 -4.62 20.80
CA LEU A 99 40.50 -4.71 19.33
C LEU A 99 41.22 -5.97 18.85
N LEU A 100 42.19 -6.46 19.62
CA LEU A 100 43.05 -7.59 19.32
C LEU A 100 42.70 -8.85 20.13
N LYS A 101 41.50 -8.92 20.71
CA LYS A 101 41.09 -9.99 21.64
C LYS A 101 41.26 -11.42 21.11
N ASP A 102 41.29 -11.59 19.79
CA ASP A 102 41.42 -12.90 19.14
C ASP A 102 42.88 -13.41 19.15
N LYS A 103 43.85 -12.54 19.45
CA LYS A 103 45.26 -12.89 19.62
C LYS A 103 45.54 -13.22 21.09
N ALA A 104 46.22 -14.35 21.31
CA ALA A 104 46.50 -14.91 22.64
C ALA A 104 47.01 -13.90 23.70
N PRO A 105 48.05 -13.07 23.43
CA PRO A 105 48.58 -12.17 24.46
C PRO A 105 47.55 -11.12 24.91
N PHE A 106 46.68 -10.66 24.01
CA PHE A 106 45.67 -9.66 24.34
C PHE A 106 44.45 -10.27 25.03
N ASN A 107 44.06 -11.49 24.68
CA ASN A 107 42.99 -12.20 25.41
C ASN A 107 43.38 -12.46 26.88
N GLN A 108 44.64 -12.87 27.10
CA GLN A 108 45.18 -13.04 28.44
C GLN A 108 45.17 -11.72 29.21
N LEU A 109 45.64 -10.64 28.58
CA LEU A 109 45.65 -9.31 29.18
C LEU A 109 44.24 -8.80 29.53
N LEU A 110 43.23 -9.07 28.70
CA LEU A 110 41.83 -8.75 29.02
C LEU A 110 41.35 -9.52 30.26
N THR A 111 41.70 -10.80 30.37
CA THR A 111 41.39 -11.62 31.55
C THR A 111 42.03 -11.03 32.82
N TYR A 112 43.26 -10.53 32.70
CA TYR A 112 43.94 -9.83 33.81
C TYR A 112 43.19 -8.56 34.24
N PHE A 113 42.75 -7.73 33.30
CA PHE A 113 41.97 -6.53 33.60
C PHE A 113 40.61 -6.84 34.27
N GLU A 114 40.02 -7.99 33.98
CA GLU A 114 38.74 -8.44 34.56
C GLU A 114 38.85 -8.86 36.03
N GLN A 115 40.00 -9.37 36.48
CA GLN A 115 40.17 -9.97 37.81
C GLN A 115 40.38 -8.95 38.96
N GLN A 116 40.72 -7.70 38.66
CA GLN A 116 41.26 -6.73 39.65
C GLN A 116 40.28 -5.61 40.06
N ASP A 117 38.97 -5.75 39.83
CA ASP A 117 37.97 -4.65 39.93
C ASP A 117 38.26 -3.38 39.08
N MET A 118 39.41 -3.33 38.39
CA MET A 118 39.87 -2.27 37.50
C MET A 118 38.97 -2.07 36.29
N LEU A 119 38.28 -3.11 35.83
CA LEU A 119 37.38 -2.99 34.68
C LEU A 119 36.36 -1.86 34.84
N SER A 120 35.83 -1.66 36.05
CA SER A 120 34.85 -0.60 36.32
C SER A 120 35.46 0.80 36.26
N SER A 121 36.72 0.96 36.69
CA SER A 121 37.43 2.26 36.61
C SER A 121 37.86 2.57 35.19
N LEU A 122 38.40 1.59 34.45
CA LEU A 122 38.78 1.71 33.04
C LEU A 122 37.59 2.09 32.16
N ILE A 123 36.42 1.49 32.39
CA ILE A 123 35.20 1.81 31.64
C ILE A 123 34.73 3.23 31.93
N LYS A 124 34.80 3.70 33.18
CA LYS A 124 34.39 5.06 33.56
C LYS A 124 35.43 6.13 33.19
N GLU A 125 36.64 5.71 32.85
CA GLU A 125 37.77 6.60 32.58
C GLU A 125 37.44 7.63 31.50
N ARG A 126 37.76 8.89 31.79
CA ARG A 126 37.47 10.05 30.92
C ARG A 126 35.99 10.12 30.49
N GLY A 127 35.08 9.71 31.38
CA GLY A 127 33.64 9.74 31.15
C GLY A 127 33.24 8.80 30.01
N TYR A 128 33.51 7.50 30.16
CA TYR A 128 33.13 6.47 29.19
C TYR A 128 33.72 6.67 27.78
N SER A 129 34.97 7.16 27.73
CA SER A 129 35.67 7.45 26.47
C SER A 129 35.80 6.23 25.56
N LEU A 130 35.97 5.02 26.10
CA LEU A 130 36.04 3.78 25.34
C LEU A 130 34.75 3.50 24.56
N PHE A 131 33.58 3.72 25.19
CA PHE A 131 32.29 3.51 24.55
C PHE A 131 32.07 4.52 23.41
N ARG A 132 32.40 5.79 23.65
CA ARG A 132 32.33 6.85 22.64
C ARG A 132 33.26 6.59 21.46
N TRP A 133 34.50 6.20 21.73
CA TRP A 133 35.46 5.85 20.69
C TRP A 133 35.00 4.64 19.87
N ALA A 134 34.52 3.57 20.52
CA ALA A 134 34.03 2.39 19.82
C ALA A 134 32.84 2.73 18.92
N ALA A 135 31.94 3.61 19.38
CA ALA A 135 30.83 4.08 18.58
C ALA A 135 31.29 4.95 17.39
N GLN A 136 32.23 5.85 17.63
CA GLN A 136 32.84 6.70 16.61
C GLN A 136 33.63 5.90 15.55
N GLU A 137 34.21 4.76 15.88
CA GLU A 137 34.97 3.94 14.91
C GLU A 137 34.15 2.79 14.31
N GLY A 138 32.88 2.63 14.70
CA GLY A 138 32.04 1.56 14.18
C GLY A 138 32.34 0.18 14.79
N GLU A 139 33.05 0.12 15.92
CA GLU A 139 33.54 -1.11 16.55
C GLU A 139 32.47 -1.80 17.41
N LEU A 140 31.45 -2.34 16.75
CA LEU A 140 30.31 -2.99 17.42
C LEU A 140 30.72 -4.18 18.33
N LYS A 141 31.81 -4.89 18.00
CA LYS A 141 32.35 -5.97 18.85
C LYS A 141 32.71 -5.48 20.25
N ILE A 142 33.24 -4.27 20.35
CA ILE A 142 33.64 -3.65 21.61
C ILE A 142 32.40 -3.25 22.41
N LEU A 143 31.39 -2.69 21.74
CA LEU A 143 30.13 -2.32 22.37
C LEU A 143 29.39 -3.54 22.93
N HIS A 144 29.38 -4.66 22.20
CA HIS A 144 28.84 -5.93 22.70
C HIS A 144 29.60 -6.44 23.92
N TYR A 145 30.93 -6.42 23.88
CA TYR A 145 31.74 -6.82 25.03
C TYR A 145 31.44 -5.97 26.28
N LEU A 146 31.30 -4.65 26.12
CA LEU A 146 30.94 -3.75 27.23
C LEU A 146 29.54 -4.05 27.77
N ALA A 147 28.56 -4.33 26.90
CA ALA A 147 27.21 -4.69 27.31
C ALA A 147 27.12 -6.05 27.99
N GLU A 148 27.96 -7.00 27.60
CA GLU A 148 28.06 -8.31 28.25
C GLU A 148 28.69 -8.20 29.65
N LYS A 149 29.82 -7.48 29.76
CA LYS A 149 30.59 -7.43 31.01
C LYS A 149 30.04 -6.43 32.03
N LYS A 150 29.41 -5.34 31.58
CA LYS A 150 28.84 -4.29 32.45
C LYS A 150 27.48 -3.79 31.93
N PRO A 151 26.46 -4.67 31.86
CA PRO A 151 25.13 -4.31 31.34
C PRO A 151 24.49 -3.13 32.10
N SER A 152 24.67 -3.07 33.42
CA SER A 152 24.12 -1.99 34.27
C SER A 152 24.73 -0.62 34.02
N ALA A 153 25.92 -0.54 33.40
CA ALA A 153 26.58 0.71 33.08
C ALA A 153 26.21 1.25 31.69
N ILE A 154 25.56 0.45 30.84
CA ILE A 154 25.24 0.86 29.45
C ILE A 154 24.38 2.11 29.37
N PRO A 155 23.29 2.28 30.16
CA PRO A 155 22.50 3.52 30.11
C PRO A 155 23.36 4.77 30.42
N ALA A 156 24.27 4.67 31.40
CA ALA A 156 25.19 5.76 31.74
C ALA A 156 26.25 6.01 30.66
N MET A 157 26.72 4.96 29.96
CA MET A 157 27.61 5.11 28.82
C MET A 157 26.93 5.83 27.65
N ILE A 158 25.68 5.48 27.35
CA ILE A 158 24.88 6.09 26.29
C ILE A 158 24.61 7.56 26.61
N ALA A 159 24.20 7.88 27.84
CA ALA A 159 23.92 9.25 28.26
C ALA A 159 25.19 10.13 28.41
N SER A 160 26.38 9.53 28.38
CA SER A 160 27.63 10.24 28.61
C SER A 160 27.90 11.33 27.57
N ALA A 161 28.46 12.45 28.03
CA ALA A 161 28.82 13.60 27.21
C ALA A 161 27.68 14.08 26.27
N ASN A 162 26.43 14.06 26.77
CA ASN A 162 25.24 14.43 26.00
C ASN A 162 25.06 13.56 24.74
N PHE A 163 25.06 12.24 24.93
CA PHE A 163 24.84 11.26 23.86
C PHE A 163 25.88 11.30 22.72
N GLU A 164 27.11 11.73 23.02
CA GLU A 164 28.17 11.90 22.02
C GLU A 164 28.46 10.61 21.23
N ALA A 165 28.40 9.45 21.88
CA ALA A 165 28.59 8.15 21.21
C ALA A 165 27.58 7.95 20.06
N PHE A 166 26.32 8.31 20.31
CA PHE A 166 25.25 8.22 19.32
C PHE A 166 25.45 9.22 18.19
N LYS A 167 25.77 10.49 18.52
CA LYS A 167 26.01 11.54 17.53
C LYS A 167 27.18 11.20 16.59
N GLN A 168 28.32 10.76 17.14
CA GLN A 168 29.50 10.38 16.37
C GLN A 168 29.24 9.16 15.46
N ALA A 169 28.56 8.13 15.96
CA ALA A 169 28.20 6.96 15.16
C ALA A 169 27.28 7.33 13.99
N THR A 170 26.35 8.26 14.25
CA THR A 170 25.36 8.73 13.28
C THR A 170 26.00 9.59 12.19
N GLN A 171 26.85 10.57 12.57
CA GLN A 171 27.63 11.41 11.65
C GLN A 171 28.60 10.62 10.75
N LYS A 172 29.08 9.47 11.22
CA LYS A 172 29.95 8.58 10.43
C LYS A 172 29.21 7.48 9.68
N GLY A 173 27.88 7.44 9.77
CA GLY A 173 27.05 6.47 9.05
C GLY A 173 27.18 5.02 9.53
N HIS A 174 27.58 4.79 10.80
CA HIS A 174 27.77 3.45 11.35
C HIS A 174 26.44 2.81 11.78
N VAL A 175 25.60 2.41 10.82
CA VAL A 175 24.23 1.94 11.05
C VAL A 175 24.10 0.82 12.08
N HIS A 176 25.04 -0.14 12.11
CA HIS A 176 25.05 -1.26 13.03
C HIS A 176 25.31 -0.83 14.47
N VAL A 177 26.13 0.21 14.68
CA VAL A 177 26.34 0.83 15.98
C VAL A 177 25.13 1.67 16.39
N VAL A 178 24.57 2.45 15.47
CA VAL A 178 23.37 3.26 15.73
C VAL A 178 22.22 2.36 16.20
N LYS A 179 21.96 1.25 15.50
CA LYS A 179 20.97 0.24 15.89
C LYS A 179 21.21 -0.28 17.31
N PHE A 180 22.44 -0.73 17.59
CA PHE A 180 22.81 -1.20 18.92
C PHE A 180 22.55 -0.15 20.02
N ILE A 181 22.96 1.11 19.80
CA ILE A 181 22.77 2.17 20.79
C ILE A 181 21.27 2.45 21.00
N THR A 182 20.49 2.53 19.92
CA THR A 182 19.03 2.75 20.03
C THR A 182 18.29 1.62 20.74
N GLU A 183 18.69 0.36 20.51
CA GLU A 183 18.12 -0.81 21.21
C GLU A 183 18.46 -0.81 22.71
N LYS A 184 19.63 -0.28 23.09
CA LYS A 184 20.10 -0.26 24.48
C LYS A 184 19.81 1.05 25.23
N ALA A 185 19.29 2.06 24.55
CA ALA A 185 19.04 3.38 25.15
C ALA A 185 17.96 3.35 26.24
N GLY A 186 16.99 2.44 26.17
CA GLY A 186 15.92 2.31 27.16
C GLY A 186 15.23 3.64 27.42
N ILE A 187 15.21 4.09 28.68
CA ILE A 187 14.60 5.36 29.09
C ILE A 187 15.23 6.61 28.45
N HIS A 188 16.46 6.50 27.92
CA HIS A 188 17.17 7.63 27.31
C HIS A 188 16.85 7.80 25.82
N LEU A 189 16.12 6.88 25.19
CA LEU A 189 15.90 6.88 23.75
C LEU A 189 15.33 8.20 23.22
N GLU A 190 14.27 8.71 23.86
CA GLU A 190 13.62 9.95 23.44
C GLU A 190 14.54 11.17 23.60
N SER A 191 15.16 11.32 24.78
CA SER A 191 16.11 12.41 25.04
C SER A 191 17.33 12.36 24.12
N MET A 192 17.75 11.16 23.73
CA MET A 192 18.91 10.94 22.87
C MET A 192 18.60 11.37 21.43
N LEU A 193 17.45 10.97 20.91
CA LEU A 193 17.02 11.32 19.55
C LEU A 193 16.77 12.82 19.38
N ALA A 194 16.22 13.48 20.40
CA ALA A 194 15.94 14.91 20.40
C ALA A 194 17.14 15.79 20.83
N SER A 195 18.26 15.18 21.24
CA SER A 195 19.42 15.92 21.77
C SER A 195 19.96 16.96 20.78
N ASP A 196 20.36 18.11 21.32
CA ASP A 196 20.93 19.24 20.57
C ASP A 196 20.08 19.64 19.34
N ASN A 197 18.75 19.60 19.48
CA ASN A 197 17.78 19.87 18.40
C ASN A 197 17.94 18.90 17.22
N TYR A 198 17.94 17.60 17.52
CA TYR A 198 18.06 16.51 16.54
C TYR A 198 19.39 16.55 15.75
N ASP A 199 20.49 16.99 16.39
CA ASP A 199 21.83 17.11 15.77
C ASP A 199 22.32 15.78 15.16
N ALA A 200 22.04 14.66 15.82
CA ALA A 200 22.35 13.34 15.28
C ALA A 200 21.67 13.13 13.91
N PHE A 201 20.38 13.46 13.80
CA PHE A 201 19.64 13.31 12.55
C PHE A 201 20.22 14.20 11.43
N LEU A 202 20.57 15.45 11.74
CA LEU A 202 21.26 16.34 10.81
C LEU A 202 22.61 15.77 10.36
N GLY A 203 23.41 15.26 11.31
CA GLY A 203 24.66 14.58 11.01
C GLY A 203 24.50 13.38 10.09
N ALA A 204 23.42 12.59 10.22
CA ALA A 204 23.13 11.49 9.30
C ALA A 204 22.87 11.97 7.87
N LEU A 205 22.17 13.09 7.73
CA LEU A 205 21.85 13.71 6.45
C LEU A 205 23.11 14.28 5.77
N GLU A 206 23.95 15.01 6.51
CA GLU A 206 25.24 15.52 6.03
C GLU A 206 26.17 14.40 5.57
N ALA A 207 26.13 13.26 6.27
CA ALA A 207 26.90 12.08 5.93
C ALA A 207 26.35 11.29 4.72
N ASN A 208 25.18 11.67 4.20
CA ASN A 208 24.43 10.94 3.17
C ASN A 208 24.21 9.45 3.52
N SER A 209 24.04 9.13 4.81
CA SER A 209 23.86 7.76 5.27
C SER A 209 22.37 7.38 5.28
N ASN A 210 21.85 6.98 4.11
CA ASN A 210 20.43 6.63 3.95
C ASN A 210 19.96 5.56 4.94
N ASP A 211 20.77 4.53 5.21
CA ASP A 211 20.41 3.46 6.14
C ASP A 211 20.20 3.97 7.57
N VAL A 212 21.04 4.93 8.00
CA VAL A 212 20.92 5.56 9.31
C VAL A 212 19.69 6.47 9.33
N VAL A 213 19.49 7.28 8.29
CA VAL A 213 18.32 8.16 8.15
C VAL A 213 17.02 7.36 8.20
N THR A 214 16.92 6.26 7.43
CA THR A 214 15.76 5.36 7.43
C THR A 214 15.55 4.71 8.81
N HIS A 215 16.62 4.28 9.48
CA HIS A 215 16.53 3.73 10.84
C HIS A 215 16.00 4.78 11.83
N LEU A 216 16.51 6.01 11.76
CA LEU A 216 16.08 7.10 12.63
C LEU A 216 14.62 7.53 12.37
N LEU A 217 14.21 7.58 11.10
CA LEU A 217 12.82 7.88 10.72
C LEU A 217 11.83 6.78 11.15
N SER A 218 12.29 5.59 11.53
CA SER A 218 11.42 4.53 12.08
C SER A 218 10.91 4.82 13.50
N TYR A 219 11.46 5.85 14.17
CA TYR A 219 10.98 6.28 15.48
C TYR A 219 9.90 7.37 15.33
N PRO A 220 8.66 7.17 15.86
CA PRO A 220 7.54 8.07 15.65
C PRO A 220 7.82 9.54 15.97
N GLN A 221 8.51 9.82 17.09
CA GLN A 221 8.87 11.16 17.54
C GLN A 221 9.82 11.89 16.60
N LEU A 222 10.74 11.15 15.96
CA LEU A 222 11.68 11.74 15.01
C LEU A 222 10.97 11.94 13.67
N LEU A 223 10.15 10.98 13.23
CA LEU A 223 9.32 11.17 12.04
C LEU A 223 8.40 12.38 12.20
N ALA A 224 7.73 12.53 13.35
CA ALA A 224 6.87 13.67 13.65
C ALA A 224 7.59 15.02 13.48
N HIS A 225 8.80 15.12 14.03
CA HIS A 225 9.63 16.31 13.86
C HIS A 225 10.05 16.49 12.39
N ALA A 226 10.55 15.44 11.75
CA ALA A 226 11.10 15.53 10.40
C ALA A 226 10.03 15.88 9.36
N GLU A 227 8.85 15.29 9.47
CA GLU A 227 7.76 15.50 8.52
C GLU A 227 7.12 16.89 8.64
N GLU A 228 7.20 17.54 9.81
CA GLU A 228 6.81 18.95 10.05
C GLU A 228 7.70 19.96 9.33
N HIS A 229 8.95 19.61 9.03
CA HIS A 229 9.92 20.53 8.41
C HIS A 229 10.06 20.24 6.91
N GLU A 230 8.98 20.48 6.15
CA GLU A 230 8.83 20.16 4.72
C GLU A 230 10.04 20.60 3.87
N ASN A 231 10.55 21.82 4.09
CA ASN A 231 11.64 22.39 3.29
C ASN A 231 13.00 21.73 3.54
N THR A 232 13.19 21.08 4.69
CA THR A 232 14.50 20.59 5.13
C THR A 232 14.66 19.10 4.90
N TYR A 233 13.62 18.30 5.14
CA TYR A 233 13.76 16.84 5.23
C TYR A 233 12.94 16.03 4.21
N ASN A 234 12.07 16.66 3.41
CA ASN A 234 11.16 15.93 2.49
C ASN A 234 11.89 15.00 1.51
N ALA A 235 13.10 15.35 1.08
CA ALA A 235 13.90 14.50 0.19
C ALA A 235 14.18 13.09 0.78
N HIS A 236 14.15 12.96 2.10
CA HIS A 236 14.37 11.70 2.82
C HIS A 236 13.08 11.17 3.46
N VAL A 237 12.19 12.05 3.92
CA VAL A 237 10.90 11.66 4.53
C VAL A 237 9.95 11.05 3.50
N LEU A 238 9.84 11.62 2.29
CA LEU A 238 8.88 11.11 1.30
C LEU A 238 9.24 9.68 0.83
N PRO A 239 10.49 9.38 0.42
CA PRO A 239 10.86 8.02 0.03
C PRO A 239 10.72 7.01 1.19
N PHE A 240 10.98 7.45 2.43
CA PHE A 240 10.78 6.62 3.61
C PHE A 240 9.30 6.24 3.79
N ILE A 241 8.40 7.22 3.72
CA ILE A 241 6.94 7.00 3.87
C ILE A 241 6.43 6.10 2.75
N ASP A 242 6.79 6.39 1.49
CA ASP A 242 6.37 5.60 0.34
C ASP A 242 6.86 4.14 0.48
N SER A 243 8.13 3.94 0.84
CA SER A 243 8.69 2.60 1.08
C SER A 243 8.01 1.88 2.24
N LYS A 244 7.70 2.60 3.33
CA LYS A 244 7.00 2.01 4.49
C LYS A 244 5.59 1.56 4.12
N ILE A 245 4.86 2.34 3.32
CA ILE A 245 3.52 1.99 2.84
C ILE A 245 3.57 0.78 1.90
N ILE A 246 4.55 0.73 0.98
CA ILE A 246 4.74 -0.42 0.09
C ILE A 246 5.00 -1.69 0.91
N SER A 247 5.96 -1.64 1.85
CA SER A 247 6.26 -2.79 2.72
C SER A 247 5.03 -3.22 3.55
N LEU A 248 4.21 -2.27 3.98
CA LEU A 248 2.99 -2.56 4.74
C LEU A 248 1.92 -3.24 3.88
N ARG A 249 1.78 -2.86 2.61
CA ARG A 249 0.91 -3.55 1.65
C ARG A 249 1.37 -4.97 1.38
N GLU A 250 2.67 -5.20 1.23
CA GLU A 250 3.24 -6.54 1.09
C GLU A 250 2.97 -7.40 2.33
N GLN A 251 3.12 -6.83 3.53
CA GLN A 251 2.80 -7.52 4.78
C GLN A 251 1.31 -7.86 4.89
N LYS A 252 0.42 -6.94 4.51
CA LYS A 252 -1.03 -7.18 4.46
C LYS A 252 -1.37 -8.31 3.49
N ASN A 253 -0.89 -8.24 2.26
CA ASN A 253 -1.14 -9.26 1.23
C ASN A 253 -0.66 -10.65 1.70
N LYS A 254 0.54 -10.72 2.29
CA LYS A 254 1.07 -11.97 2.84
C LYS A 254 0.22 -12.49 4.00
N PHE A 255 -0.19 -11.60 4.91
CA PHE A 255 -1.02 -11.97 6.04
C PHE A 255 -2.38 -12.51 5.60
N GLU A 256 -3.02 -11.88 4.62
CA GLU A 256 -4.32 -12.28 4.07
C GLU A 256 -4.25 -13.64 3.35
N LEU A 257 -3.14 -13.92 2.67
CA LEU A 257 -2.86 -15.25 2.11
C LEU A 257 -2.73 -16.32 3.20
N ASP A 258 -2.01 -16.02 4.29
CA ASP A 258 -1.77 -16.97 5.38
C ASP A 258 -2.99 -17.11 6.32
N HIS A 259 -3.86 -16.09 6.38
CA HIS A 259 -5.00 -16.00 7.28
C HIS A 259 -6.24 -15.42 6.56
N PRO A 260 -6.98 -16.23 5.77
CA PRO A 260 -8.12 -15.76 4.96
C PRO A 260 -9.27 -15.11 5.76
N ARG A 261 -9.32 -15.33 7.09
CA ARG A 261 -10.30 -14.75 8.01
C ARG A 261 -9.68 -13.81 9.05
N GLY A 262 -8.38 -13.54 8.93
CA GLY A 262 -7.65 -12.64 9.83
C GLY A 262 -7.84 -11.19 9.40
N VAL A 263 -7.90 -10.27 10.36
CA VAL A 263 -7.81 -8.83 10.09
C VAL A 263 -6.35 -8.42 10.25
N PHE A 264 -5.75 -7.89 9.18
CA PHE A 264 -4.41 -7.34 9.25
C PHE A 264 -4.39 -6.11 10.17
N ASP A 265 -3.52 -6.13 11.18
CA ASP A 265 -3.33 -5.03 12.12
C ASP A 265 -1.86 -4.90 12.53
N VAL A 266 -1.52 -3.80 13.19
CA VAL A 266 -0.14 -3.47 13.57
C VAL A 266 0.00 -3.19 15.07
N SER A 267 1.24 -3.21 15.57
CA SER A 267 1.52 -2.85 16.95
C SER A 267 1.18 -1.38 17.23
N ILE A 268 0.91 -1.02 18.50
CA ILE A 268 0.62 0.39 18.89
C ILE A 268 1.77 1.32 18.52
N SER A 269 3.02 0.86 18.63
CA SER A 269 4.20 1.63 18.25
C SER A 269 4.25 1.89 16.75
N ASP A 270 3.95 0.87 15.94
CA ASP A 270 3.86 1.02 14.48
C ASP A 270 2.67 1.90 14.10
N ALA A 271 1.54 1.79 14.79
CA ALA A 271 0.37 2.62 14.54
C ALA A 271 0.68 4.12 14.75
N LYS A 272 1.46 4.47 15.78
CA LYS A 272 1.94 5.86 15.98
C LYS A 272 2.85 6.32 14.86
N LEU A 273 3.74 5.47 14.35
CA LEU A 273 4.57 5.80 13.19
C LEU A 273 3.69 6.08 11.96
N LEU A 274 2.73 5.20 11.69
CA LEU A 274 1.80 5.31 10.57
C LEU A 274 0.85 6.51 10.70
N PHE A 275 0.49 6.90 11.93
CA PHE A 275 -0.24 8.14 12.19
C PHE A 275 0.54 9.36 11.66
N TYR A 276 1.86 9.43 11.89
CA TYR A 276 2.68 10.51 11.36
C TYR A 276 2.93 10.40 9.84
N CYS A 277 2.98 9.17 9.29
CA CYS A 277 2.93 8.98 7.84
C CYS A 277 1.62 9.58 7.26
N LEU A 278 0.47 9.26 7.87
CA LEU A 278 -0.82 9.80 7.46
C LEU A 278 -0.87 11.33 7.61
N ARG A 279 -0.31 11.88 8.70
CA ARG A 279 -0.19 13.33 8.91
C ARG A 279 0.58 14.01 7.77
N ASN A 280 1.68 13.41 7.32
CA ASN A 280 2.45 13.91 6.18
C ASN A 280 1.65 13.85 4.87
N LEU A 281 0.98 12.71 4.59
CA LEU A 281 0.13 12.56 3.40
C LEU A 281 -0.97 13.62 3.35
N ILE A 282 -1.62 13.89 4.49
CA ILE A 282 -2.63 14.94 4.63
C ILE A 282 -2.01 16.31 4.35
N ARG A 283 -0.82 16.57 4.90
CA ARG A 283 -0.13 17.86 4.77
C ARG A 283 0.23 18.19 3.32
N ARG A 284 0.60 17.17 2.54
CA ARG A 284 0.96 17.30 1.11
C ARG A 284 -0.22 17.77 0.25
N ASN A 285 -1.46 17.54 0.69
CA ASN A 285 -2.69 17.92 -0.02
C ASN A 285 -2.66 17.56 -1.52
N ASP A 286 -2.23 16.34 -1.81
CA ASP A 286 -2.16 15.81 -3.17
C ASP A 286 -3.29 14.79 -3.36
N PRO A 287 -4.23 15.02 -4.31
CA PRO A 287 -5.33 14.10 -4.58
C PRO A 287 -4.89 12.67 -4.91
N SER A 288 -3.70 12.49 -5.50
CA SER A 288 -3.18 11.16 -5.85
C SER A 288 -2.85 10.28 -4.63
N LEU A 289 -2.75 10.87 -3.44
CA LEU A 289 -2.47 10.18 -2.19
C LEU A 289 -3.72 9.63 -1.51
N HIS A 290 -4.90 9.82 -2.09
CA HIS A 290 -6.17 9.35 -1.53
C HIS A 290 -6.13 7.87 -1.12
N ASP A 291 -5.73 6.99 -2.04
CA ASP A 291 -5.71 5.54 -1.82
C ASP A 291 -4.68 5.13 -0.75
N GLN A 292 -3.63 5.92 -0.56
CA GLN A 292 -2.65 5.69 0.51
C GLN A 292 -3.22 6.10 1.87
N MET A 293 -3.91 7.25 1.94
CA MET A 293 -4.60 7.69 3.15
C MET A 293 -5.70 6.71 3.56
N LEU A 294 -6.51 6.27 2.60
CA LEU A 294 -7.57 5.28 2.82
C LEU A 294 -6.98 3.97 3.35
N PHE A 295 -5.94 3.44 2.69
CA PHE A 295 -5.26 2.23 3.13
C PHE A 295 -4.75 2.31 4.58
N LEU A 296 -4.11 3.42 4.98
CA LEU A 296 -3.67 3.57 6.37
C LEU A 296 -4.85 3.63 7.36
N LEU A 297 -5.97 4.22 6.96
CA LEU A 297 -7.20 4.30 7.75
C LEU A 297 -7.99 2.98 7.82
N GLU A 298 -7.72 2.02 6.94
CA GLU A 298 -8.27 0.66 7.04
C GLU A 298 -7.64 -0.15 8.18
N ILE A 299 -6.42 0.19 8.59
CA ILE A 299 -5.68 -0.52 9.63
C ILE A 299 -6.32 -0.18 10.99
N PRO A 300 -6.85 -1.18 11.73
CA PRO A 300 -7.62 -0.92 12.96
C PRO A 300 -6.86 -0.10 14.01
N ALA A 301 -5.60 -0.44 14.29
CA ALA A 301 -4.79 0.29 15.26
C ALA A 301 -4.57 1.75 14.85
N VAL A 302 -4.36 2.04 13.56
CA VAL A 302 -4.21 3.41 13.06
C VAL A 302 -5.53 4.17 13.17
N LYS A 303 -6.62 3.57 12.69
CA LYS A 303 -7.99 4.14 12.76
C LYS A 303 -8.39 4.49 14.19
N ASN A 304 -7.98 3.68 15.17
CA ASN A 304 -8.25 3.95 16.57
C ASN A 304 -7.47 5.17 17.11
N LEU A 305 -6.31 5.51 16.54
CA LEU A 305 -5.50 6.63 17.00
C LEU A 305 -5.96 8.00 16.45
N VAL A 306 -6.63 8.05 15.30
CA VAL A 306 -6.84 9.32 14.56
C VAL A 306 -7.72 10.36 15.26
N HIS A 307 -8.56 9.95 16.22
CA HIS A 307 -9.37 10.85 17.05
C HIS A 307 -8.69 11.18 18.38
N GLN A 308 -7.73 10.36 18.81
CA GLN A 308 -7.07 10.49 20.11
C GLN A 308 -6.05 11.64 20.12
N GLU A 309 -5.70 12.07 21.32
CA GLU A 309 -4.63 13.04 21.56
C GLU A 309 -3.27 12.34 21.46
N ILE A 310 -2.72 12.30 20.25
CA ILE A 310 -1.34 11.81 20.02
C ILE A 310 -0.33 12.87 20.41
N THR A 311 -0.60 14.12 20.00
CA THR A 311 0.07 15.29 20.55
C THR A 311 -0.75 15.81 21.72
N GLU A 312 -0.08 16.13 22.84
CA GLU A 312 -0.69 16.67 24.05
C GLU A 312 -1.59 17.88 23.72
N ASP A 313 -2.82 17.88 24.26
CA ASP A 313 -3.85 18.90 24.06
C ASP A 313 -4.29 19.11 22.60
N LYS A 314 -4.07 18.13 21.71
CA LYS A 314 -4.48 18.20 20.29
C LYS A 314 -5.35 17.01 19.87
N PRO A 315 -6.62 16.96 20.31
CA PRO A 315 -7.57 15.97 19.80
C PRO A 315 -7.89 16.25 18.34
N ASN A 316 -8.25 15.19 17.58
CA ASN A 316 -8.57 15.29 16.15
C ASN A 316 -7.49 16.01 15.31
N GLU A 317 -6.21 15.85 15.68
CA GLU A 317 -5.10 16.57 15.06
C GLU A 317 -5.07 16.46 13.53
N LEU A 318 -5.30 15.25 12.99
CA LEU A 318 -5.29 14.99 11.55
C LEU A 318 -6.43 15.71 10.84
N LEU A 319 -7.62 15.78 11.45
CA LEU A 319 -8.77 16.50 10.88
C LEU A 319 -8.49 18.00 10.88
N ARG A 320 -7.95 18.54 11.97
CA ARG A 320 -7.56 19.95 12.06
C ARG A 320 -6.52 20.30 11.01
N LEU A 321 -5.50 19.46 10.83
CA LEU A 321 -4.50 19.64 9.79
C LEU A 321 -5.13 19.61 8.39
N ALA A 322 -6.03 18.67 8.13
CA ALA A 322 -6.73 18.56 6.85
C ALA A 322 -7.56 19.82 6.56
N LEU A 323 -8.23 20.38 7.56
CA LEU A 323 -8.97 21.64 7.46
C LEU A 323 -8.04 22.83 7.16
N VAL A 324 -6.95 22.97 7.92
CA VAL A 324 -5.96 24.04 7.72
C VAL A 324 -5.32 23.99 6.33
N LYS A 325 -5.04 22.78 5.83
CA LYS A 325 -4.47 22.57 4.49
C LYS A 325 -5.52 22.56 3.38
N ASN A 326 -6.80 22.68 3.71
CA ASN A 326 -7.94 22.54 2.78
C ASN A 326 -7.87 21.24 1.97
N ASN A 327 -7.45 20.15 2.62
CA ASN A 327 -7.37 18.82 2.03
C ASN A 327 -8.74 18.14 2.14
N ARG A 328 -9.60 18.40 1.15
CA ARG A 328 -10.98 17.87 1.10
C ARG A 328 -11.02 16.34 1.16
N SER A 329 -10.09 15.68 0.50
CA SER A 329 -9.95 14.22 0.49
C SER A 329 -9.76 13.67 1.90
N ALA A 330 -8.80 14.23 2.64
CA ALA A 330 -8.53 13.84 4.02
C ALA A 330 -9.66 14.23 5.00
N ILE A 331 -10.27 15.41 4.83
CA ILE A 331 -11.41 15.85 5.64
C ILE A 331 -12.55 14.83 5.55
N ASN A 332 -12.92 14.42 4.34
CA ASN A 332 -14.02 13.49 4.11
C ASN A 332 -13.71 12.10 4.67
N LEU A 333 -12.49 11.59 4.47
CA LEU A 333 -12.07 10.31 5.03
C LEU A 333 -12.11 10.29 6.57
N LEU A 334 -11.66 11.38 7.21
CA LEU A 334 -11.58 11.48 8.67
C LEU A 334 -12.95 11.72 9.32
N ILE A 335 -13.79 12.59 8.74
CA ILE A 335 -15.16 12.83 9.23
C ILE A 335 -16.02 11.55 9.11
N GLY A 336 -15.76 10.69 8.12
CA GLY A 336 -16.42 9.40 7.99
C GLY A 336 -16.17 8.42 9.13
N ILE A 337 -15.24 8.72 10.06
CA ILE A 337 -14.96 7.90 11.24
C ILE A 337 -15.82 8.40 12.42
N PRO A 338 -16.73 7.57 12.98
CA PRO A 338 -17.67 8.01 14.02
C PRO A 338 -17.00 8.68 15.23
N ALA A 339 -15.90 8.11 15.72
CA ALA A 339 -15.19 8.67 16.87
C ALA A 339 -14.59 10.06 16.59
N VAL A 340 -14.10 10.31 15.37
CA VAL A 340 -13.59 11.63 14.96
C VAL A 340 -14.75 12.61 14.84
N HIS A 341 -15.86 12.19 14.22
CA HIS A 341 -17.07 12.97 14.07
C HIS A 341 -17.66 13.39 15.42
N ASP A 342 -17.84 12.45 16.33
CA ASP A 342 -18.48 12.69 17.62
C ASP A 342 -17.63 13.64 18.47
N LEU A 343 -16.31 13.46 18.47
CA LEU A 343 -15.38 14.36 19.16
C LEU A 343 -15.38 15.76 18.55
N ALA A 344 -15.55 15.87 17.23
CA ALA A 344 -15.67 17.15 16.54
C ALA A 344 -17.00 17.86 16.89
N ALA A 345 -18.09 17.11 16.99
CA ALA A 345 -19.41 17.62 17.33
C ALA A 345 -19.52 18.06 18.81
N GLN A 346 -18.94 17.29 19.74
CA GLN A 346 -19.02 17.53 21.18
C GLN A 346 -18.41 18.85 21.63
N ASN A 347 -17.33 19.27 20.98
CA ASN A 347 -16.50 20.32 21.52
C ASN A 347 -16.71 21.71 20.90
N ASN A 348 -17.57 21.85 19.88
CA ASN A 348 -17.76 23.12 19.15
C ASN A 348 -16.44 23.82 18.71
N TYR A 349 -15.31 23.10 18.68
CA TYR A 349 -13.95 23.67 18.63
C TYR A 349 -13.68 24.55 17.42
N TYR A 350 -14.44 24.36 16.35
CA TYR A 350 -14.06 24.86 15.03
C TYR A 350 -14.60 26.26 14.71
N GLN A 351 -15.37 26.92 15.60
CA GLN A 351 -15.84 28.30 15.37
C GLN A 351 -14.68 29.31 15.17
N ASP A 352 -13.53 29.10 15.82
CA ASP A 352 -12.41 30.06 15.80
C ASP A 352 -11.36 29.78 14.70
N GLU A 353 -11.18 28.53 14.27
CA GLU A 353 -10.31 28.16 13.13
C GLU A 353 -10.97 28.46 11.76
N LEU A 354 -12.23 28.90 11.78
CA LEU A 354 -13.11 29.17 10.63
C LEU A 354 -12.97 30.56 9.98
N ARG A 355 -12.03 31.41 10.41
CA ARG A 355 -11.84 32.73 9.76
C ARG A 355 -11.32 32.67 8.32
N GLY A 356 -11.03 31.47 7.80
CA GLY A 356 -10.75 31.20 6.40
C GLY A 356 -11.62 30.10 5.80
N ALA A 357 -12.85 30.43 5.44
CA ALA A 357 -13.55 29.94 4.24
C ALA A 357 -14.36 28.61 4.20
N ILE A 358 -14.67 27.87 5.28
CA ILE A 358 -15.52 26.65 5.13
C ILE A 358 -16.51 26.46 6.27
N ASN A 359 -17.79 26.84 6.11
CA ASN A 359 -18.82 26.63 7.13
C ASN A 359 -19.03 25.12 7.44
N LEU A 360 -18.35 24.61 8.46
CA LEU A 360 -18.37 23.18 8.84
C LEU A 360 -19.74 22.69 9.28
N ARG A 361 -20.61 23.57 9.79
CA ARG A 361 -22.00 23.21 10.07
C ARG A 361 -22.78 23.01 8.78
N ALA A 362 -22.47 23.76 7.72
CA ALA A 362 -23.03 23.54 6.38
C ALA A 362 -22.43 22.30 5.70
N LEU A 363 -21.13 22.01 5.88
CA LEU A 363 -20.45 20.83 5.33
C LEU A 363 -20.83 19.51 6.03
N ALA A 364 -21.07 19.55 7.35
CA ALA A 364 -21.51 18.41 8.16
C ALA A 364 -23.03 18.18 8.12
N SER A 365 -23.79 19.21 7.72
CA SER A 365 -25.21 19.06 7.33
C SER A 365 -25.35 18.69 5.85
N ASP A 366 -24.24 18.71 5.09
CA ASP A 366 -24.24 18.32 3.70
C ASP A 366 -24.20 16.79 3.61
N ARG A 367 -25.18 16.23 2.89
CA ARG A 367 -25.40 14.77 2.74
C ARG A 367 -24.31 14.06 1.92
N GLU A 368 -23.15 14.70 1.72
CA GLU A 368 -22.05 14.26 0.85
C GLU A 368 -20.81 13.69 1.58
N SER A 369 -20.80 13.57 2.91
CA SER A 369 -19.62 13.02 3.62
C SER A 369 -19.36 11.53 3.35
N SER A 370 -20.26 10.83 2.67
CA SER A 370 -20.04 9.46 2.18
C SER A 370 -19.39 9.42 0.79
N MET A 371 -19.04 10.54 0.14
CA MET A 371 -18.66 10.64 -1.29
C MET A 371 -17.24 10.17 -1.68
N THR A 372 -16.37 9.77 -0.76
CA THR A 372 -14.97 9.42 -1.08
C THR A 372 -14.67 7.95 -1.39
N ALA A 373 -15.66 7.04 -1.37
CA ALA A 373 -15.46 5.65 -1.83
C ALA A 373 -15.44 5.50 -3.36
N LEU A 374 -15.80 6.57 -4.08
CA LEU A 374 -15.95 6.62 -5.53
C LEU A 374 -14.83 7.47 -6.13
N ASN A 375 -14.26 7.05 -7.26
CA ASN A 375 -13.27 7.83 -8.00
C ASN A 375 -13.89 9.11 -8.59
N GLN A 376 -13.07 10.06 -9.04
CA GLN A 376 -13.56 11.37 -9.51
C GLN A 376 -14.60 11.26 -10.64
N GLY A 377 -14.42 10.33 -11.58
CA GLY A 377 -15.40 10.11 -12.65
C GLY A 377 -16.72 9.53 -12.14
N GLU A 378 -16.67 8.63 -11.15
CA GLU A 378 -17.87 8.08 -10.50
C GLU A 378 -18.61 9.16 -9.69
N GLN A 379 -17.88 10.09 -9.05
CA GLN A 379 -18.47 11.24 -8.36
C GLN A 379 -19.17 12.18 -9.35
N ASP A 380 -18.56 12.45 -10.50
CA ASP A 380 -19.14 13.32 -11.53
C ASP A 380 -20.40 12.70 -12.16
N CYS A 381 -20.40 11.40 -12.44
CA CYS A 381 -21.59 10.66 -12.88
C CYS A 381 -22.72 10.76 -11.84
N LEU A 382 -22.39 10.51 -10.57
CA LEU A 382 -23.38 10.58 -9.50
C LEU A 382 -23.94 12.00 -9.32
N LYS A 383 -23.11 13.03 -9.52
CA LYS A 383 -23.55 14.42 -9.52
C LYS A 383 -24.52 14.70 -10.66
N GLN A 384 -24.25 14.24 -11.89
CA GLN A 384 -25.15 14.41 -13.03
C GLN A 384 -26.52 13.75 -12.78
N VAL A 385 -26.52 12.53 -12.25
CA VAL A 385 -27.75 11.84 -11.85
C VAL A 385 -28.48 12.60 -10.74
N THR A 386 -27.74 13.09 -9.75
CA THR A 386 -28.32 13.89 -8.66
C THR A 386 -28.99 15.14 -9.23
N GLU A 387 -28.30 15.93 -10.04
CA GLU A 387 -28.85 17.14 -10.67
C GLU A 387 -30.08 16.85 -11.53
N HIS A 388 -30.10 15.72 -12.25
CA HIS A 388 -31.22 15.32 -13.09
C HIS A 388 -32.47 14.95 -12.28
N TYR A 389 -32.33 14.15 -11.22
CA TYR A 389 -33.45 13.60 -10.46
C TYR A 389 -33.78 14.38 -9.18
N ASP A 390 -32.99 15.38 -8.79
CA ASP A 390 -33.18 16.15 -7.53
C ASP A 390 -34.58 16.76 -7.41
N ALA A 391 -35.13 17.32 -8.50
CA ALA A 391 -36.48 17.89 -8.49
C ALA A 391 -37.56 16.83 -8.20
N GLN A 392 -37.43 15.66 -8.82
CA GLN A 392 -38.36 14.54 -8.61
C GLN A 392 -38.21 13.95 -7.20
N LEU A 393 -36.97 13.80 -6.71
CA LEU A 393 -36.68 13.31 -5.37
C LEU A 393 -37.19 14.27 -4.27
N LYS A 394 -37.10 15.59 -4.49
CA LYS A 394 -37.68 16.61 -3.60
C LYS A 394 -39.22 16.60 -3.62
N HIS A 395 -39.83 16.36 -4.78
CA HIS A 395 -41.29 16.29 -4.92
C HIS A 395 -41.88 15.04 -4.25
N LEU A 396 -41.31 13.86 -4.50
CA LEU A 396 -41.78 12.59 -3.94
C LEU A 396 -41.32 12.38 -2.49
N GLY A 397 -40.19 12.97 -2.12
CA GLY A 397 -39.51 12.74 -0.86
C GLY A 397 -38.78 11.39 -0.82
N ILE A 398 -37.64 11.33 -0.13
CA ILE A 398 -36.83 10.10 0.00
C ILE A 398 -37.68 8.95 0.56
N SER A 399 -38.44 9.19 1.62
CA SER A 399 -39.31 8.16 2.22
C SER A 399 -40.40 7.69 1.25
N GLY A 400 -40.93 8.57 0.40
CA GLY A 400 -41.93 8.22 -0.62
C GLY A 400 -41.35 7.26 -1.65
N VAL A 401 -40.18 7.60 -2.20
CA VAL A 401 -39.46 6.76 -3.17
C VAL A 401 -39.01 5.42 -2.56
N MET A 402 -38.52 5.43 -1.31
CA MET A 402 -38.15 4.20 -0.61
C MET A 402 -39.37 3.29 -0.36
N ASN A 403 -40.54 3.87 -0.08
CA ASN A 403 -41.78 3.10 0.05
C ASN A 403 -42.24 2.55 -1.30
N GLU A 404 -42.13 3.33 -2.38
CA GLU A 404 -42.39 2.84 -3.74
C GLU A 404 -41.49 1.65 -4.11
N LEU A 405 -40.20 1.71 -3.77
CA LEU A 405 -39.27 0.60 -3.95
C LEU A 405 -39.71 -0.64 -3.15
N ARG A 406 -40.09 -0.48 -1.87
CA ARG A 406 -40.61 -1.59 -1.05
C ARG A 406 -41.87 -2.22 -1.66
N GLU A 407 -42.83 -1.41 -2.10
CA GLU A 407 -44.04 -1.91 -2.75
C GLU A 407 -43.73 -2.60 -4.09
N THR A 408 -42.75 -2.11 -4.84
CA THR A 408 -42.29 -2.76 -6.07
C THR A 408 -41.70 -4.14 -5.77
N LEU A 409 -40.85 -4.26 -4.76
CA LEU A 409 -40.27 -5.54 -4.33
C LEU A 409 -41.36 -6.51 -3.85
N LYS A 410 -42.31 -6.04 -3.04
CA LYS A 410 -43.47 -6.83 -2.60
C LYS A 410 -44.34 -7.30 -3.76
N THR A 411 -44.62 -6.43 -4.72
CA THR A 411 -45.41 -6.77 -5.91
C THR A 411 -44.71 -7.83 -6.73
N ARG A 412 -43.42 -7.62 -7.07
CA ARG A 412 -42.64 -8.58 -7.86
C ARG A 412 -42.51 -9.95 -7.17
N TYR A 413 -42.32 -9.96 -5.85
CA TYR A 413 -42.32 -11.20 -5.07
C TYR A 413 -43.70 -11.88 -5.06
N THR A 414 -44.79 -11.13 -4.97
CA THR A 414 -46.14 -11.71 -4.97
C THR A 414 -46.49 -12.32 -6.33
N ASP A 415 -46.02 -11.72 -7.42
CA ASP A 415 -46.20 -12.23 -8.78
C ASP A 415 -45.38 -13.52 -9.02
N ASN A 416 -44.21 -13.64 -8.39
CA ASN A 416 -43.37 -14.82 -8.46
C ASN A 416 -42.77 -15.15 -7.07
N PRO A 417 -43.54 -15.80 -6.16
CA PRO A 417 -43.08 -16.03 -4.80
C PRO A 417 -42.10 -17.19 -4.72
N ALA A 418 -41.19 -17.13 -3.75
CA ALA A 418 -40.42 -18.31 -3.34
C ALA A 418 -41.38 -19.42 -2.92
N PHE A 419 -41.01 -20.67 -3.18
CA PHE A 419 -41.85 -21.81 -2.86
C PHE A 419 -41.01 -23.00 -2.43
N ILE A 420 -41.63 -23.90 -1.67
CA ILE A 420 -41.09 -25.23 -1.38
C ILE A 420 -42.00 -26.30 -1.96
N ILE A 421 -41.41 -27.47 -2.20
CA ILE A 421 -42.14 -28.69 -2.53
C ILE A 421 -42.01 -29.63 -1.32
N SER A 422 -43.09 -29.78 -0.57
CA SER A 422 -43.20 -30.72 0.53
C SER A 422 -43.89 -32.02 0.06
N VAL A 423 -43.78 -33.08 0.85
CA VAL A 423 -44.51 -34.34 0.60
C VAL A 423 -45.69 -34.37 1.56
N ASP A 424 -46.90 -34.45 1.02
CA ASP A 424 -48.11 -34.58 1.81
C ASP A 424 -48.07 -35.90 2.60
N ALA A 425 -48.22 -35.81 3.92
CA ALA A 425 -48.07 -36.94 4.83
C ALA A 425 -49.16 -38.01 4.62
N ASP A 426 -50.33 -37.63 4.12
CA ASP A 426 -51.50 -38.51 3.97
C ASP A 426 -51.57 -39.16 2.57
N THR A 427 -51.08 -38.47 1.54
CA THR A 427 -51.20 -38.89 0.14
C THR A 427 -49.87 -39.22 -0.53
N GLY A 428 -48.75 -38.88 0.08
CA GLY A 428 -47.39 -39.10 -0.45
C GLY A 428 -47.08 -38.30 -1.72
N LYS A 429 -47.91 -37.31 -2.08
CA LYS A 429 -47.75 -36.50 -3.29
C LYS A 429 -46.98 -35.21 -3.01
N PRO A 430 -46.22 -34.70 -3.99
CA PRO A 430 -45.57 -33.40 -3.87
C PRO A 430 -46.61 -32.28 -3.84
N VAL A 431 -46.50 -31.39 -2.86
CA VAL A 431 -47.35 -30.20 -2.70
C VAL A 431 -46.47 -28.96 -2.80
N LYS A 432 -46.82 -28.06 -3.73
CA LYS A 432 -46.18 -26.75 -3.85
C LYS A 432 -46.80 -25.79 -2.84
N THR A 433 -45.98 -25.24 -1.95
CA THR A 433 -46.38 -24.21 -0.99
C THR A 433 -45.65 -22.92 -1.30
N ASN A 434 -46.39 -21.88 -1.68
CA ASN A 434 -45.83 -20.54 -1.85
C ASN A 434 -45.55 -19.92 -0.49
N LEU A 435 -44.37 -19.33 -0.35
CA LEU A 435 -43.90 -18.73 0.89
C LEU A 435 -44.37 -17.27 0.96
N PRO A 436 -44.91 -16.81 2.11
CA PRO A 436 -45.36 -15.43 2.28
C PRO A 436 -44.19 -14.45 2.31
N MET A 437 -44.47 -13.16 2.16
CA MET A 437 -43.44 -12.12 2.20
C MET A 437 -43.05 -11.75 3.65
N GLU A 438 -44.03 -11.66 4.54
CA GLU A 438 -43.84 -11.14 5.90
C GLU A 438 -43.43 -12.26 6.87
N TRP A 439 -42.62 -11.91 7.86
CA TRP A 439 -42.06 -12.88 8.81
C TRP A 439 -43.14 -13.56 9.65
N GLU A 440 -44.12 -12.80 10.13
CA GLU A 440 -45.20 -13.32 10.96
C GLU A 440 -46.03 -14.37 10.20
N ALA A 441 -46.39 -14.06 8.95
CA ALA A 441 -47.11 -15.00 8.09
C ALA A 441 -46.28 -16.26 7.78
N PHE A 442 -44.95 -16.13 7.69
CA PHE A 442 -44.06 -17.28 7.54
C PHE A 442 -44.06 -18.17 8.78
N GLN A 443 -44.03 -17.59 9.99
CA GLN A 443 -44.10 -18.34 11.24
C GLN A 443 -45.44 -19.08 11.41
N ASP A 444 -46.52 -18.50 10.89
CA ASP A 444 -47.87 -19.08 10.93
C ASP A 444 -48.06 -20.30 10.00
N LEU A 445 -47.09 -20.60 9.12
CA LEU A 445 -47.14 -21.81 8.28
C LEU A 445 -46.89 -23.11 9.06
N HIS A 446 -46.31 -23.03 10.26
CA HIS A 446 -46.02 -24.19 11.13
C HIS A 446 -45.35 -25.37 10.41
N LEU A 447 -44.34 -25.05 9.58
CA LEU A 447 -43.62 -26.04 8.77
C LEU A 447 -42.85 -27.06 9.62
N SER A 448 -42.65 -28.26 9.07
CA SER A 448 -41.71 -29.25 9.64
C SER A 448 -40.27 -28.69 9.64
N THR A 449 -39.39 -29.24 10.47
CA THR A 449 -37.99 -28.76 10.55
C THR A 449 -37.28 -28.77 9.19
N ASP A 450 -37.48 -29.82 8.39
CA ASP A 450 -36.86 -29.95 7.06
C ASP A 450 -37.49 -28.98 6.05
N ASP A 451 -38.82 -28.82 6.08
CA ASP A 451 -39.52 -27.84 5.23
C ASP A 451 -39.15 -26.40 5.59
N TYR A 452 -38.95 -26.12 6.88
CA TYR A 452 -38.53 -24.82 7.37
C TYR A 452 -37.13 -24.46 6.88
N ALA A 453 -36.18 -25.40 6.94
CA ALA A 453 -34.83 -25.20 6.40
C ALA A 453 -34.84 -24.98 4.87
N ARG A 454 -35.66 -25.75 4.14
CA ARG A 454 -35.87 -25.55 2.69
C ARG A 454 -36.52 -24.20 2.38
N ALA A 455 -37.46 -23.75 3.20
CA ALA A 455 -38.12 -22.47 3.03
C ALA A 455 -37.15 -21.30 3.24
N LEU A 456 -36.31 -21.35 4.28
CA LEU A 456 -35.23 -20.37 4.49
C LEU A 456 -34.29 -20.33 3.29
N THR A 457 -33.84 -21.49 2.80
CA THR A 457 -32.99 -21.58 1.61
C THR A 457 -33.65 -20.92 0.40
N ALA A 458 -34.95 -21.18 0.16
CA ALA A 458 -35.70 -20.58 -0.92
C ALA A 458 -35.81 -19.05 -0.79
N TYR A 459 -35.98 -18.52 0.42
CA TYR A 459 -35.94 -17.07 0.66
C TYR A 459 -34.58 -16.46 0.38
N TYR A 460 -33.50 -17.14 0.76
CA TYR A 460 -32.13 -16.65 0.59
C TYR A 460 -31.72 -16.59 -0.89
N GLN A 461 -32.19 -17.54 -1.70
CA GLN A 461 -31.98 -17.57 -3.14
C GLN A 461 -32.83 -16.53 -3.91
N HIS A 462 -33.90 -16.01 -3.30
CA HIS A 462 -34.82 -15.10 -3.97
C HIS A 462 -34.35 -13.65 -3.92
N SER A 463 -34.07 -13.05 -5.08
CA SER A 463 -33.47 -11.70 -5.18
C SER A 463 -34.38 -10.61 -4.61
N GLU A 464 -35.66 -10.58 -5.00
CA GLU A 464 -36.63 -9.57 -4.53
C GLU A 464 -36.82 -9.63 -3.01
N HIS A 465 -36.92 -10.82 -2.45
CA HIS A 465 -37.06 -11.00 -1.01
C HIS A 465 -35.77 -10.59 -0.28
N SER A 466 -34.60 -10.97 -0.78
CA SER A 466 -33.31 -10.56 -0.20
C SER A 466 -33.11 -9.04 -0.24
N ALA A 467 -33.42 -8.40 -1.36
CA ALA A 467 -33.39 -6.93 -1.49
C ALA A 467 -34.39 -6.25 -0.56
N TRP A 468 -35.57 -6.84 -0.36
CA TRP A 468 -36.55 -6.32 0.59
C TRP A 468 -36.09 -6.46 2.05
N ARG A 469 -35.51 -7.61 2.43
CA ARG A 469 -34.94 -7.84 3.78
C ARG A 469 -33.81 -6.88 4.12
N TYR A 470 -33.01 -6.47 3.13
CA TYR A 470 -32.01 -5.42 3.32
C TYR A 470 -32.60 -4.09 3.79
N LEU A 471 -33.84 -3.78 3.38
CA LEU A 471 -34.54 -2.52 3.69
C LEU A 471 -35.44 -2.61 4.93
N LEU A 472 -35.38 -3.73 5.67
CA LEU A 472 -36.15 -3.97 6.89
C LEU A 472 -35.43 -3.50 8.15
N LYS A 473 -36.22 -3.01 9.10
CA LYS A 473 -35.78 -2.66 10.46
C LYS A 473 -36.87 -3.04 11.47
N PRO A 474 -36.64 -4.03 12.34
CA PRO A 474 -35.53 -4.99 12.31
C PRO A 474 -35.65 -5.98 11.12
N ASN A 475 -34.55 -6.65 10.75
CA ASN A 475 -34.56 -7.78 9.82
C ASN A 475 -34.53 -9.10 10.61
N PRO A 476 -35.63 -9.88 10.65
CA PRO A 476 -35.67 -11.13 11.42
C PRO A 476 -34.92 -12.31 10.77
N TRP A 477 -34.48 -12.19 9.51
CA TRP A 477 -33.64 -13.19 8.84
C TRP A 477 -32.13 -12.89 8.97
N MET A 478 -31.75 -11.96 9.86
CA MET A 478 -30.35 -11.60 10.06
C MET A 478 -29.58 -12.70 10.79
N HIS A 479 -28.34 -12.97 10.37
CA HIS A 479 -27.49 -13.94 11.05
C HIS A 479 -27.10 -13.46 12.46
N GLU A 480 -27.13 -14.37 13.46
CA GLU A 480 -26.83 -14.03 14.86
C GLU A 480 -25.44 -13.39 15.03
N LYS A 481 -24.46 -13.87 14.26
CA LYS A 481 -23.06 -13.37 14.25
C LYS A 481 -22.75 -12.38 13.13
N ALA A 482 -23.74 -11.73 12.53
CA ALA A 482 -23.48 -10.68 11.54
C ALA A 482 -22.67 -9.54 12.18
N HIS A 483 -21.53 -9.18 11.58
CA HIS A 483 -20.58 -8.20 12.15
C HIS A 483 -20.84 -6.75 11.71
N TYR A 484 -21.47 -6.55 10.54
CA TYR A 484 -21.66 -5.23 9.92
C TYR A 484 -23.12 -4.78 9.95
N VAL A 485 -23.71 -4.77 11.14
CA VAL A 485 -25.14 -4.50 11.35
C VAL A 485 -25.37 -3.57 12.53
N TYR A 486 -26.50 -2.86 12.50
CA TYR A 486 -27.03 -2.18 13.67
C TYR A 486 -27.74 -3.18 14.57
N THR A 487 -27.66 -2.95 15.88
CA THR A 487 -28.34 -3.72 16.91
C THR A 487 -29.25 -2.80 17.71
N ASN A 488 -30.48 -3.22 18.00
CA ASN A 488 -31.38 -2.45 18.86
C ASN A 488 -30.80 -2.37 20.28
N ALA A 489 -30.70 -1.17 20.84
CA ALA A 489 -30.21 -0.93 22.20
C ALA A 489 -31.12 -1.57 23.26
N ASP A 490 -32.42 -1.69 22.99
CA ASP A 490 -33.41 -2.25 23.92
C ASP A 490 -33.63 -3.77 23.73
N ASN A 491 -33.16 -4.34 22.60
CA ASN A 491 -33.30 -5.75 22.28
C ASN A 491 -32.13 -6.24 21.40
N GLU A 492 -31.10 -6.83 22.01
CA GLU A 492 -29.88 -7.27 21.30
C GLU A 492 -30.11 -8.34 20.20
N LYS A 493 -31.31 -8.95 20.16
CA LYS A 493 -31.71 -9.89 19.10
C LYS A 493 -32.17 -9.20 17.83
N GLU A 494 -32.60 -7.95 17.91
CA GLU A 494 -33.05 -7.18 16.76
C GLU A 494 -31.88 -6.51 16.06
N LYS A 495 -31.64 -6.92 14.82
CA LYS A 495 -30.53 -6.44 13.98
C LYS A 495 -31.03 -6.02 12.61
N TRP A 496 -30.37 -5.05 11.99
CA TRP A 496 -30.66 -4.63 10.61
C TRP A 496 -29.41 -4.09 9.90
N ALA A 497 -29.47 -4.06 8.57
CA ALA A 497 -28.38 -3.55 7.75
C ALA A 497 -28.26 -2.02 7.85
N ALA A 498 -27.08 -1.47 7.54
CA ALA A 498 -26.83 -0.03 7.50
C ALA A 498 -27.43 0.65 6.25
N PHE A 499 -28.67 0.32 5.87
CA PHE A 499 -29.33 0.91 4.69
C PHE A 499 -29.85 2.33 4.97
N GLU A 500 -30.06 2.69 6.24
CA GLU A 500 -30.63 3.98 6.66
C GLU A 500 -29.76 5.16 6.22
N GLU A 501 -28.44 4.99 6.22
CA GLU A 501 -27.46 5.97 5.76
C GLU A 501 -27.47 6.15 4.24
N TYR A 502 -27.92 5.13 3.50
CA TYR A 502 -27.91 5.12 2.04
C TYR A 502 -29.28 5.38 1.42
N GLN A 503 -30.33 5.64 2.20
CA GLN A 503 -31.68 5.82 1.66
C GLN A 503 -31.78 6.87 0.56
N ALA A 504 -31.05 7.98 0.69
CA ALA A 504 -31.01 9.03 -0.33
C ALA A 504 -30.40 8.50 -1.65
N LEU A 505 -29.30 7.76 -1.57
CA LEU A 505 -28.61 7.20 -2.72
C LEU A 505 -29.42 6.05 -3.35
N ILE A 506 -29.99 5.15 -2.54
CA ILE A 506 -30.86 4.06 -3.00
C ILE A 506 -32.08 4.64 -3.72
N ALA A 507 -32.73 5.66 -3.14
CA ALA A 507 -33.87 6.32 -3.78
C ALA A 507 -33.49 6.98 -5.11
N LEU A 508 -32.36 7.70 -5.14
CA LEU A 508 -31.85 8.33 -6.36
C LEU A 508 -31.58 7.32 -7.47
N LEU A 509 -30.86 6.24 -7.15
CA LEU A 509 -30.51 5.20 -8.11
C LEU A 509 -31.73 4.38 -8.55
N TYR A 510 -32.71 4.19 -7.66
CA TYR A 510 -33.97 3.56 -8.02
C TYR A 510 -34.79 4.39 -9.01
N LEU A 511 -34.81 5.73 -8.87
CA LEU A 511 -35.40 6.62 -9.87
C LEU A 511 -34.72 6.44 -11.23
N ALA A 512 -33.38 6.42 -11.26
CA ALA A 512 -32.62 6.17 -12.48
C ALA A 512 -32.85 4.76 -13.06
N ALA A 513 -33.01 3.75 -12.21
CA ALA A 513 -33.23 2.37 -12.61
C ALA A 513 -34.58 2.17 -13.29
N LYS A 514 -35.63 2.86 -12.83
CA LYS A 514 -36.99 2.74 -13.39
C LYS A 514 -37.32 3.77 -14.46
N ASP A 515 -36.40 4.70 -14.76
CA ASP A 515 -36.63 5.76 -15.70
C ASP A 515 -36.88 5.22 -17.12
N ARG A 516 -38.03 5.59 -17.67
CA ARG A 516 -38.48 5.24 -19.03
C ARG A 516 -38.26 6.36 -20.04
N ASP A 517 -37.99 7.57 -19.57
CA ASP A 517 -37.81 8.74 -20.41
C ASP A 517 -36.39 8.78 -21.01
N ILE A 518 -35.38 8.27 -20.29
CA ILE A 518 -34.04 8.09 -20.82
C ILE A 518 -33.86 6.70 -21.43
N ALA A 519 -33.65 6.68 -22.75
CA ALA A 519 -33.36 5.46 -23.50
C ALA A 519 -32.11 4.73 -22.96
N PRO A 520 -32.21 3.41 -22.67
CA PRO A 520 -31.06 2.61 -22.32
C PRO A 520 -30.01 2.52 -23.44
N ILE A 521 -28.76 2.30 -23.04
CA ILE A 521 -27.60 2.13 -23.93
C ILE A 521 -26.93 0.78 -23.67
N GLU A 522 -25.92 0.43 -24.46
CA GLU A 522 -25.09 -0.78 -24.27
C GLU A 522 -25.88 -2.11 -24.28
N GLY A 523 -27.01 -2.15 -25.00
CA GLY A 523 -27.83 -3.36 -25.14
C GLY A 523 -28.79 -3.62 -23.97
N TYR A 524 -28.82 -2.74 -22.96
CA TYR A 524 -29.75 -2.84 -21.85
C TYR A 524 -31.17 -2.38 -22.24
N THR A 525 -32.15 -2.76 -21.41
CA THR A 525 -33.54 -2.30 -21.45
C THR A 525 -33.91 -1.66 -20.12
N VAL A 526 -35.07 -1.00 -20.02
CA VAL A 526 -35.52 -0.45 -18.72
C VAL A 526 -35.79 -1.59 -17.74
N GLU A 527 -36.33 -2.70 -18.22
CA GLU A 527 -36.64 -3.90 -17.43
C GLU A 527 -35.35 -4.55 -16.88
N THR A 528 -34.33 -4.73 -17.71
CA THR A 528 -33.05 -5.31 -17.27
C THR A 528 -32.29 -4.37 -16.34
N ARG A 529 -32.42 -3.05 -16.51
CA ARG A 529 -31.84 -2.05 -15.60
C ARG A 529 -32.43 -2.15 -14.19
N ILE A 530 -33.76 -2.19 -14.06
CA ILE A 530 -34.41 -2.32 -12.75
C ILE A 530 -34.15 -3.70 -12.13
N GLU A 531 -34.06 -4.77 -12.93
CA GLU A 531 -33.71 -6.11 -12.47
C GLU A 531 -32.30 -6.16 -11.90
N GLN A 532 -31.32 -5.59 -12.61
CA GLN A 532 -29.94 -5.55 -12.12
C GLN A 532 -29.85 -4.73 -10.83
N PHE A 533 -30.56 -3.60 -10.74
CA PHE A 533 -30.60 -2.80 -9.51
C PHE A 533 -31.10 -3.61 -8.31
N ILE A 534 -32.18 -4.36 -8.47
CA ILE A 534 -32.74 -5.23 -7.42
C ILE A 534 -31.76 -6.35 -7.07
N LYS A 535 -31.14 -6.97 -8.08
CA LYS A 535 -30.14 -8.04 -7.87
C LYS A 535 -28.94 -7.54 -7.07
N GLU A 536 -28.44 -6.34 -7.36
CA GLU A 536 -27.33 -5.75 -6.61
C GLU A 536 -27.72 -5.41 -5.15
N LEU A 537 -28.94 -4.93 -4.91
CA LEU A 537 -29.45 -4.78 -3.53
C LEU A 537 -29.49 -6.11 -2.79
N ALA A 538 -29.89 -7.19 -3.45
CA ALA A 538 -29.88 -8.54 -2.87
C ALA A 538 -28.45 -9.01 -2.57
N LEU A 539 -27.49 -8.75 -3.46
CA LEU A 539 -26.07 -9.07 -3.24
C LEU A 539 -25.45 -8.24 -2.11
N ILE A 540 -25.86 -6.99 -1.94
CA ILE A 540 -25.44 -6.17 -0.79
C ILE A 540 -25.99 -6.76 0.51
N ALA A 541 -27.25 -7.24 0.51
CA ALA A 541 -27.90 -7.88 1.66
C ALA A 541 -27.14 -9.13 2.13
N ARG A 542 -26.50 -9.84 1.20
CA ARG A 542 -25.87 -11.15 1.41
C ARG A 542 -24.36 -11.15 1.17
N ALA A 543 -23.71 -9.99 1.16
CA ALA A 543 -22.34 -9.88 0.67
C ALA A 543 -21.34 -10.81 1.38
N HIS A 544 -21.44 -10.93 2.71
CA HIS A 544 -20.57 -11.81 3.52
C HIS A 544 -21.08 -13.25 3.64
N ASN A 545 -22.16 -13.60 2.93
CA ASN A 545 -22.53 -14.99 2.71
C ASN A 545 -21.67 -15.64 1.61
N TRP A 546 -20.97 -14.83 0.81
CA TRP A 546 -20.08 -15.26 -0.29
C TRP A 546 -18.60 -15.39 0.13
N ASP A 547 -18.26 -15.15 1.40
CA ASP A 547 -16.89 -15.19 1.93
C ASP A 547 -16.27 -16.61 1.93
N GLN A 548 -17.03 -17.64 1.52
CA GLN A 548 -16.57 -19.03 1.46
C GLN A 548 -16.31 -19.44 0.01
N GLU A 549 -15.25 -20.23 -0.20
CA GLU A 549 -14.88 -20.78 -1.49
C GLU A 549 -15.10 -22.29 -1.54
N ARG A 550 -15.40 -22.80 -2.74
CA ARG A 550 -15.47 -24.24 -3.03
C ARG A 550 -14.82 -24.55 -4.37
N PHE A 551 -14.50 -25.83 -4.60
CA PHE A 551 -14.05 -26.26 -5.93
C PHE A 551 -15.18 -26.09 -6.94
N LYS A 552 -14.87 -25.46 -8.07
CA LYS A 552 -15.78 -25.35 -9.20
C LYS A 552 -15.97 -26.72 -9.82
N LEU A 553 -17.22 -27.16 -9.94
CA LEU A 553 -17.56 -28.48 -10.49
C LEU A 553 -18.08 -28.35 -11.93
N ALA A 554 -17.68 -29.29 -12.79
CA ALA A 554 -18.28 -29.48 -14.11
C ALA A 554 -19.69 -30.09 -13.98
N SER A 555 -20.47 -30.06 -15.05
CA SER A 555 -21.86 -30.59 -15.06
C SER A 555 -21.97 -32.08 -14.71
N ASN A 556 -20.86 -32.82 -14.77
CA ASN A 556 -20.75 -34.23 -14.38
C ASN A 556 -20.28 -34.44 -12.92
N GLY A 557 -20.04 -33.36 -12.16
CA GLY A 557 -19.59 -33.40 -10.77
C GLY A 557 -18.07 -33.48 -10.57
N GLU A 558 -17.26 -33.44 -11.63
CA GLU A 558 -15.80 -33.43 -11.54
C GLU A 558 -15.24 -32.01 -11.28
N ILE A 559 -14.11 -31.90 -10.58
CA ILE A 559 -13.46 -30.61 -10.31
C ILE A 559 -12.89 -30.04 -11.61
N LEU A 560 -13.22 -28.79 -11.92
CA LEU A 560 -12.64 -28.06 -13.05
C LEU A 560 -11.20 -27.65 -12.75
N LEU A 561 -10.34 -27.79 -13.76
CA LEU A 561 -8.93 -27.42 -13.69
C LEU A 561 -8.64 -26.25 -14.64
N ASP A 562 -7.70 -25.38 -14.26
CA ASP A 562 -7.17 -24.33 -15.13
C ASP A 562 -6.19 -24.89 -16.20
N ASP A 563 -5.66 -24.01 -17.06
CA ASP A 563 -4.72 -24.38 -18.13
C ASP A 563 -3.43 -25.04 -17.59
N ASP A 564 -3.10 -24.79 -16.32
CA ASP A 564 -1.96 -25.33 -15.58
C ASP A 564 -2.32 -26.60 -14.76
N HIS A 565 -3.54 -27.14 -14.94
CA HIS A 565 -4.09 -28.32 -14.25
C HIS A 565 -4.34 -28.16 -12.74
N ASN A 566 -4.54 -26.93 -12.24
CA ASN A 566 -4.91 -26.68 -10.84
C ASN A 566 -6.43 -26.57 -10.66
N PRO A 567 -7.00 -27.06 -9.54
CA PRO A 567 -8.41 -26.89 -9.20
C PRO A 567 -8.85 -25.42 -9.20
N ILE A 568 -9.89 -25.11 -9.98
CA ILE A 568 -10.51 -23.79 -9.98
C ILE A 568 -11.39 -23.66 -8.74
N MET A 569 -11.18 -22.61 -7.96
CA MET A 569 -12.03 -22.24 -6.83
C MET A 569 -13.11 -21.24 -7.29
N GLU A 570 -14.29 -21.32 -6.71
CA GLU A 570 -15.35 -20.32 -6.84
C GLU A 570 -15.88 -19.90 -5.47
N GLU A 571 -16.16 -18.60 -5.31
CA GLU A 571 -16.96 -18.08 -4.20
C GLU A 571 -18.41 -18.53 -4.37
N TYR A 572 -19.10 -18.80 -3.26
CA TYR A 572 -20.50 -19.21 -3.29
C TYR A 572 -21.29 -18.64 -2.10
N ASP A 573 -22.57 -18.34 -2.32
CA ASP A 573 -23.50 -18.01 -1.23
C ASP A 573 -23.70 -19.25 -0.34
N ASP A 574 -23.35 -19.15 0.94
CA ASP A 574 -23.53 -20.24 1.90
C ASP A 574 -25.00 -20.57 2.23
N LEU A 575 -25.94 -19.76 1.74
CA LEU A 575 -27.39 -19.90 1.96
C LEU A 575 -27.76 -19.96 3.44
N GLU A 576 -26.96 -19.30 4.29
CA GLU A 576 -27.31 -19.06 5.67
C GLU A 576 -28.05 -17.71 5.82
N ALA A 577 -28.42 -17.37 7.05
CA ALA A 577 -29.03 -16.10 7.40
C ALA A 577 -28.20 -14.90 6.92
N ASP A 578 -28.85 -13.76 6.68
CA ASP A 578 -28.25 -12.64 5.96
C ASP A 578 -27.01 -12.07 6.71
N ARG A 579 -25.92 -11.84 5.97
CA ARG A 579 -24.72 -11.13 6.41
C ARG A 579 -24.41 -9.99 5.43
N PRO A 580 -24.92 -8.78 5.68
CA PRO A 580 -24.84 -7.68 4.74
C PRO A 580 -23.44 -7.06 4.66
N SER A 581 -23.16 -6.39 3.54
CA SER A 581 -21.87 -5.75 3.25
C SER A 581 -21.43 -4.73 4.31
N CYS A 582 -20.11 -4.60 4.50
CA CYS A 582 -19.50 -3.56 5.31
C CYS A 582 -19.79 -2.15 4.77
N TYR A 583 -19.69 -1.13 5.64
CA TYR A 583 -20.08 0.25 5.32
C TYR A 583 -19.38 0.81 4.06
N SER A 584 -18.09 0.56 3.87
CA SER A 584 -17.36 1.05 2.69
C SER A 584 -17.73 0.32 1.38
N GLY A 585 -18.16 -0.94 1.46
CA GLY A 585 -18.52 -1.75 0.28
C GLY A 585 -19.87 -1.38 -0.34
N VAL A 586 -20.82 -0.90 0.48
CA VAL A 586 -22.20 -0.61 0.04
C VAL A 586 -22.25 0.48 -1.03
N LYS A 587 -21.55 1.60 -0.85
CA LYS A 587 -21.68 2.74 -1.77
C LYS A 587 -21.19 2.45 -3.19
N ARG A 588 -20.06 1.74 -3.33
CA ARG A 588 -19.51 1.38 -4.63
C ARG A 588 -20.42 0.39 -5.38
N ARG A 589 -20.94 -0.61 -4.67
CA ARG A 589 -21.92 -1.58 -5.23
C ARG A 589 -23.22 -0.88 -5.64
N LEU A 590 -23.71 0.06 -4.83
CA LEU A 590 -24.86 0.89 -5.19
C LEU A 590 -24.58 1.72 -6.46
N PHE A 591 -23.44 2.40 -6.58
CA PHE A 591 -23.12 3.13 -7.81
C PHE A 591 -23.14 2.23 -9.06
N GLN A 592 -22.62 1.02 -8.96
CA GLN A 592 -22.57 0.04 -10.06
C GLN A 592 -23.91 -0.64 -10.35
N SER A 593 -24.95 -0.39 -9.54
CA SER A 593 -26.23 -1.12 -9.62
C SER A 593 -27.13 -0.73 -10.78
N VAL A 594 -26.88 0.41 -11.43
CA VAL A 594 -27.74 0.92 -12.51
C VAL A 594 -26.96 0.93 -13.83
N GLN A 595 -26.95 -0.23 -14.49
CA GLN A 595 -26.27 -0.41 -15.78
C GLN A 595 -27.14 0.09 -16.95
N GLY A 596 -26.49 0.50 -18.05
CA GLY A 596 -27.19 0.97 -19.25
C GLY A 596 -27.91 2.32 -19.10
N HIS A 597 -27.62 3.09 -18.04
CA HIS A 597 -28.09 4.46 -17.88
C HIS A 597 -27.03 5.47 -18.38
N PRO A 598 -27.34 6.33 -19.38
CA PRO A 598 -26.38 7.26 -19.98
C PRO A 598 -25.59 8.13 -18.99
N LEU A 599 -26.25 8.64 -17.94
CA LEU A 599 -25.61 9.49 -16.92
C LEU A 599 -24.69 8.74 -15.93
N LEU A 600 -24.68 7.41 -15.96
CA LEU A 600 -23.87 6.57 -15.06
C LEU A 600 -22.73 5.85 -15.80
N VAL A 601 -22.46 6.25 -17.04
CA VAL A 601 -21.35 5.71 -17.83
C VAL A 601 -20.02 6.30 -17.35
N LEU A 602 -19.17 5.43 -16.80
CA LEU A 602 -17.79 5.78 -16.48
C LEU A 602 -16.92 5.69 -17.73
N LEU A 603 -16.18 6.76 -18.03
CA LEU A 603 -15.14 6.76 -19.05
C LEU A 603 -13.90 6.03 -18.52
N THR A 604 -13.65 4.83 -19.05
CA THR A 604 -12.49 4.02 -18.68
C THR A 604 -11.44 4.04 -19.79
N THR A 605 -10.24 3.59 -19.43
CA THR A 605 -9.15 3.36 -20.39
C THR A 605 -9.56 2.44 -21.54
N ASP A 606 -10.37 1.41 -21.26
CA ASP A 606 -10.85 0.47 -22.28
C ASP A 606 -11.83 1.13 -23.23
N LYS A 607 -12.70 2.01 -22.72
CA LYS A 607 -13.59 2.82 -23.56
C LYS A 607 -12.79 3.77 -24.46
N ILE A 608 -11.76 4.43 -23.95
CA ILE A 608 -10.86 5.26 -24.77
C ILE A 608 -10.16 4.42 -25.85
N ASN A 609 -9.67 3.22 -25.51
CA ASN A 609 -9.06 2.32 -26.49
C ASN A 609 -10.07 1.89 -27.57
N ALA A 610 -11.32 1.61 -27.21
CA ALA A 610 -12.39 1.24 -28.14
C ALA A 610 -12.74 2.41 -29.08
N GLU A 611 -12.90 3.63 -28.55
CA GLU A 611 -13.13 4.83 -29.36
C GLU A 611 -11.98 5.07 -30.34
N LEU A 612 -10.73 4.90 -29.87
CA LEU A 612 -9.53 5.07 -30.67
C LEU A 612 -9.43 3.98 -31.76
N TYR A 613 -9.78 2.73 -31.43
CA TYR A 613 -9.87 1.62 -32.37
C TYR A 613 -10.84 1.94 -33.50
N ASP A 614 -12.07 2.33 -33.16
CA ASP A 614 -13.13 2.63 -34.13
C ASP A 614 -12.77 3.82 -35.02
N PHE A 615 -12.19 4.86 -34.42
CA PHE A 615 -11.70 6.03 -35.14
C PHE A 615 -10.61 5.66 -36.16
N ALA A 616 -9.60 4.91 -35.73
CA ALA A 616 -8.50 4.51 -36.60
C ALA A 616 -8.97 3.57 -37.72
N ARG A 617 -9.81 2.60 -37.38
CA ARG A 617 -10.40 1.65 -38.33
C ARG A 617 -11.19 2.38 -39.42
N LYS A 618 -12.03 3.36 -39.06
CA LYS A 618 -12.80 4.18 -40.01
C LYS A 618 -11.90 5.01 -40.93
N HIS A 619 -10.83 5.59 -40.40
CA HIS A 619 -9.88 6.37 -41.20
C HIS A 619 -9.17 5.50 -42.25
N PHE A 620 -8.66 4.33 -41.87
CA PHE A 620 -7.99 3.42 -42.81
C PHE A 620 -8.95 2.84 -43.84
N ALA A 621 -10.17 2.47 -43.45
CA ALA A 621 -11.21 1.99 -44.36
C ALA A 621 -11.55 3.02 -45.45
N ASN A 622 -11.58 4.31 -45.11
CA ASN A 622 -11.87 5.37 -46.07
C ASN A 622 -10.68 5.71 -46.98
N LEU A 623 -9.46 5.53 -46.49
CA LEU A 623 -8.23 5.93 -47.20
C LEU A 623 -7.73 4.85 -48.17
N ILE A 624 -7.81 3.59 -47.76
CA ILE A 624 -7.35 2.45 -48.55
C ILE A 624 -8.46 2.05 -49.53
N ASN A 625 -8.22 2.24 -50.82
CA ASN A 625 -9.18 2.02 -51.89
C ASN A 625 -8.57 1.22 -53.06
N ASP A 626 -9.36 0.96 -54.09
CA ASP A 626 -8.95 0.14 -55.23
C ASP A 626 -7.70 0.66 -55.98
N SER A 627 -7.38 1.95 -55.90
CA SER A 627 -6.21 2.53 -56.57
C SER A 627 -4.89 2.36 -55.81
N ASN A 628 -4.92 2.24 -54.48
CA ASN A 628 -3.71 2.23 -53.63
C ASN A 628 -3.53 0.94 -52.80
N ARG A 629 -4.56 0.10 -52.67
CA ARG A 629 -4.53 -1.08 -51.79
C ARG A 629 -3.47 -2.12 -52.13
N ILE A 630 -3.12 -2.26 -53.41
CA ILE A 630 -2.07 -3.21 -53.86
C ILE A 630 -0.70 -2.76 -53.32
N ASP A 631 -0.43 -1.46 -53.38
CA ASP A 631 0.81 -0.88 -52.87
C ASP A 631 0.87 -0.99 -51.34
N PHE A 632 -0.21 -0.66 -50.63
CA PHE A 632 -0.25 -0.86 -49.17
C PHE A 632 -0.07 -2.33 -48.76
N LYS A 633 -0.72 -3.27 -49.46
CA LYS A 633 -0.55 -4.71 -49.21
C LYS A 633 0.89 -5.16 -49.38
N ARG A 634 1.56 -4.69 -50.45
CA ARG A 634 2.96 -5.00 -50.71
C ARG A 634 3.85 -4.52 -49.56
N VAL A 635 3.65 -3.28 -49.13
CA VAL A 635 4.46 -2.68 -48.06
C VAL A 635 4.17 -3.34 -46.71
N TRP A 636 2.90 -3.57 -46.36
CA TRP A 636 2.50 -4.26 -45.14
C TRP A 636 3.11 -5.67 -45.03
N ASN A 637 3.10 -6.44 -46.11
CA ASN A 637 3.73 -7.75 -46.13
C ASN A 637 5.25 -7.70 -45.91
N LYS A 638 5.94 -6.64 -46.40
CA LYS A 638 7.37 -6.44 -46.10
C LYS A 638 7.60 -6.20 -44.61
N VAL A 639 6.74 -5.40 -43.98
CA VAL A 639 6.80 -5.11 -42.53
C VAL A 639 6.62 -6.40 -41.72
N ILE A 640 5.58 -7.20 -42.01
CA ILE A 640 5.34 -8.48 -41.31
C ILE A 640 6.52 -9.44 -41.49
N ALA A 641 7.13 -9.47 -42.68
CA ALA A 641 8.27 -10.32 -42.98
C ALA A 641 9.60 -9.82 -42.37
N GLY A 642 9.62 -8.64 -41.73
CA GLY A 642 10.83 -8.05 -41.16
C GLY A 642 11.84 -7.54 -42.19
N ASN A 643 11.39 -7.24 -43.42
CA ASN A 643 12.27 -6.74 -44.49
C ASN A 643 12.52 -5.22 -44.36
N ASP A 644 13.69 -4.77 -44.81
CA ASP A 644 14.02 -3.34 -44.86
C ASP A 644 13.04 -2.56 -45.75
N LEU A 645 12.59 -1.40 -45.25
CA LEU A 645 11.69 -0.49 -45.96
C LEU A 645 12.49 0.54 -46.76
N THR A 646 12.15 0.71 -48.04
CA THR A 646 12.73 1.78 -48.87
C THR A 646 12.01 3.12 -48.64
N ASP A 647 12.63 4.24 -49.05
CA ASP A 647 11.99 5.56 -49.01
C ASP A 647 10.66 5.64 -49.79
N ALA A 648 10.47 4.77 -50.80
CA ALA A 648 9.21 4.64 -51.52
C ALA A 648 8.15 3.89 -50.69
N ASP A 649 8.56 2.84 -49.97
CA ASP A 649 7.69 2.08 -49.08
C ASP A 649 7.24 2.97 -47.89
N LEU A 650 8.16 3.75 -47.30
CA LEU A 650 7.85 4.70 -46.23
C LEU A 650 6.87 5.80 -46.67
N ARG A 651 6.98 6.30 -47.91
CA ARG A 651 6.03 7.27 -48.47
C ARG A 651 4.61 6.72 -48.57
N ILE A 652 4.47 5.43 -48.89
CA ILE A 652 3.16 4.76 -48.94
C ILE A 652 2.58 4.68 -47.52
N LEU A 653 3.35 4.22 -46.53
CA LEU A 653 2.88 4.13 -45.15
C LEU A 653 2.48 5.50 -44.58
N LYS A 654 3.30 6.53 -44.79
CA LYS A 654 3.02 7.90 -44.32
C LYS A 654 1.83 8.54 -45.02
N SER A 655 1.46 8.07 -46.20
CA SER A 655 0.23 8.55 -46.86
C SER A 655 -1.05 8.18 -46.11
N ALA A 656 -0.99 7.22 -45.17
CA ALA A 656 -2.09 6.85 -44.29
C ALA A 656 -2.09 7.59 -42.93
N ASP A 657 -1.15 8.49 -42.70
CA ASP A 657 -1.01 9.19 -41.41
C ASP A 657 -2.20 10.10 -41.11
N PHE A 658 -2.53 10.22 -39.82
CA PHE A 658 -3.52 11.18 -39.34
C PHE A 658 -2.90 12.58 -39.35
N SER A 659 -3.56 13.54 -40.00
CA SER A 659 -3.17 14.95 -39.89
C SER A 659 -3.39 15.46 -38.46
N LEU A 660 -2.65 16.51 -38.08
CA LEU A 660 -2.81 17.13 -36.77
C LEU A 660 -4.24 17.66 -36.56
N GLU A 661 -4.91 18.09 -37.63
CA GLU A 661 -6.30 18.53 -37.61
C GLU A 661 -7.24 17.37 -37.26
N LYS A 662 -7.11 16.21 -37.92
CA LYS A 662 -7.91 15.02 -37.61
C LYS A 662 -7.70 14.51 -36.18
N GLN A 663 -6.47 14.58 -35.68
CA GLN A 663 -6.17 14.22 -34.29
C GLN A 663 -6.87 15.16 -33.30
N LYS A 664 -6.86 16.48 -33.58
CA LYS A 664 -7.57 17.48 -32.76
C LYS A 664 -9.08 17.32 -32.83
N GLU A 665 -9.64 17.03 -34.02
CA GLU A 665 -11.07 16.75 -34.19
C GLU A 665 -11.52 15.55 -33.35
N PHE A 666 -10.70 14.49 -33.27
CA PHE A 666 -11.00 13.33 -32.43
C PHE A 666 -10.97 13.66 -30.92
N ILE A 667 -9.97 14.42 -30.47
CA ILE A 667 -9.90 14.88 -29.07
C ILE A 667 -11.10 15.77 -28.74
N GLN A 668 -11.50 16.65 -29.65
CA GLN A 668 -12.68 17.50 -29.49
C GLN A 668 -13.98 16.68 -29.43
N PHE A 669 -14.12 15.68 -30.31
CA PHE A 669 -15.25 14.75 -30.27
C PHE A 669 -15.38 14.03 -28.92
N LEU A 670 -14.27 13.55 -28.37
CA LEU A 670 -14.27 12.90 -27.04
C LEU A 670 -14.56 13.88 -25.90
N ALA A 671 -14.06 15.13 -26.02
CA ALA A 671 -14.36 16.20 -25.08
C ALA A 671 -15.84 16.58 -25.08
N GLU A 672 -16.50 16.55 -26.24
CA GLU A 672 -17.94 16.78 -26.35
C GLU A 672 -18.76 15.58 -25.87
N LYS A 673 -18.31 14.36 -26.16
CA LYS A 673 -19.03 13.12 -25.84
C LYS A 673 -18.99 12.76 -24.35
N TYR A 674 -17.86 13.00 -23.68
CA TYR A 674 -17.64 12.61 -22.28
C TYR A 674 -17.44 13.79 -21.34
N GLU A 675 -17.50 15.02 -21.87
CA GLU A 675 -17.42 16.27 -21.13
C GLU A 675 -16.28 16.27 -20.11
N ARG A 676 -16.58 16.55 -18.84
CA ARG A 676 -15.62 16.66 -17.74
C ARG A 676 -14.80 15.40 -17.53
N GLN A 677 -15.40 14.21 -17.72
CA GLN A 677 -14.68 12.94 -17.55
C GLN A 677 -13.47 12.83 -18.49
N PHE A 678 -13.53 13.49 -19.65
CA PHE A 678 -12.42 13.58 -20.60
C PHE A 678 -11.58 14.86 -20.41
N THR A 679 -12.22 16.03 -20.29
CA THR A 679 -11.51 17.32 -20.27
C THR A 679 -10.72 17.56 -18.99
N GLU A 680 -11.17 17.04 -17.85
CA GLU A 680 -10.50 17.21 -16.54
C GLU A 680 -9.52 16.08 -16.23
N ASN A 681 -9.39 15.08 -17.10
CA ASN A 681 -8.44 13.98 -16.96
C ASN A 681 -7.30 14.04 -18.00
N PRO A 682 -6.13 14.61 -17.65
CA PRO A 682 -5.00 14.73 -18.56
C PRO A 682 -4.46 13.39 -19.05
N TYR A 683 -4.71 12.29 -18.33
CA TYR A 683 -4.26 10.95 -18.70
C TYR A 683 -4.87 10.49 -20.03
N PHE A 684 -6.18 10.69 -20.24
CA PHE A 684 -6.84 10.25 -21.48
C PHE A 684 -6.33 11.02 -22.69
N THR A 685 -6.20 12.34 -22.56
CA THR A 685 -5.63 13.18 -23.61
C THR A 685 -4.18 12.78 -23.91
N LYS A 686 -3.35 12.58 -22.86
CA LYS A 686 -1.96 12.14 -23.02
C LYS A 686 -1.87 10.78 -23.71
N LYS A 687 -2.74 9.83 -23.35
CA LYS A 687 -2.79 8.49 -23.94
C LYS A 687 -3.13 8.53 -25.42
N ILE A 688 -4.11 9.35 -25.81
CA ILE A 688 -4.45 9.57 -27.22
C ILE A 688 -3.29 10.20 -27.98
N MET A 689 -2.66 11.23 -27.40
CA MET A 689 -1.48 11.86 -28.00
C MET A 689 -0.30 10.89 -28.16
N GLN A 690 -0.10 9.97 -27.20
CA GLN A 690 0.90 8.92 -27.29
C GLN A 690 0.61 7.93 -28.41
N ALA A 691 -0.67 7.55 -28.62
CA ALA A 691 -1.03 6.65 -29.71
C ALA A 691 -0.73 7.26 -31.10
N PHE A 692 -0.83 8.58 -31.23
CA PHE A 692 -0.47 9.33 -32.45
C PHE A 692 1.00 9.76 -32.52
N MET A 693 1.84 9.41 -31.54
CA MET A 693 3.25 9.82 -31.54
C MET A 693 4.07 8.93 -32.48
N LEU A 694 4.81 9.56 -33.41
CA LEU A 694 5.78 8.92 -34.28
C LEU A 694 7.19 9.24 -33.76
N ASN A 695 7.93 8.24 -33.29
CA ASN A 695 9.20 8.42 -32.58
C ASN A 695 10.42 8.36 -33.52
N ASN A 696 10.29 7.67 -34.65
CA ASN A 696 11.36 7.48 -35.62
C ASN A 696 10.96 7.96 -37.01
N ILE A 697 11.97 8.26 -37.84
CA ILE A 697 11.75 8.65 -39.25
C ILE A 697 11.08 7.54 -40.08
N ASN A 698 11.16 6.28 -39.61
CA ASN A 698 10.57 5.10 -40.23
C ASN A 698 9.18 4.73 -39.67
N ASP A 699 8.66 5.47 -38.69
CA ASP A 699 7.34 5.21 -38.12
C ASP A 699 6.23 5.76 -39.03
N ALA A 700 5.06 5.13 -38.96
CA ALA A 700 3.82 5.57 -39.58
C ALA A 700 2.63 5.13 -38.71
N HIS A 701 1.54 5.89 -38.70
CA HIS A 701 0.39 5.59 -37.86
C HIS A 701 -0.23 4.23 -38.18
N LEU A 702 -0.22 3.81 -39.44
CA LEU A 702 -0.72 2.48 -39.83
C LEU A 702 0.02 1.35 -39.07
N LEU A 703 1.29 1.56 -38.70
CA LEU A 703 2.08 0.62 -37.89
C LEU A 703 1.68 0.69 -36.41
N ASN A 704 1.56 1.90 -35.84
CA ASN A 704 1.13 2.11 -34.45
C ASN A 704 -0.28 1.54 -34.18
N PHE A 705 -1.15 1.59 -35.18
CA PHE A 705 -2.51 1.09 -35.14
C PHE A 705 -2.67 -0.31 -35.77
N GLY A 706 -1.61 -1.12 -35.80
CA GLY A 706 -1.65 -2.46 -36.41
C GLY A 706 -2.70 -3.40 -35.81
N TYR A 707 -3.10 -3.19 -34.56
CA TYR A 707 -4.18 -3.91 -33.89
C TYR A 707 -5.58 -3.68 -34.50
N THR A 708 -5.73 -2.69 -35.39
CA THR A 708 -6.98 -2.45 -36.14
C THR A 708 -7.21 -3.43 -37.29
N HIS A 709 -6.29 -4.39 -37.48
CA HIS A 709 -6.30 -5.37 -38.56
C HIS A 709 -6.37 -4.74 -39.97
N PRO A 710 -5.41 -3.86 -40.32
CA PRO A 710 -5.44 -3.17 -41.61
C PRO A 710 -5.36 -4.10 -42.81
N GLU A 711 -4.90 -5.36 -42.63
CA GLU A 711 -4.93 -6.42 -43.63
C GLU A 711 -6.32 -6.66 -44.23
N HIS A 712 -7.39 -6.43 -43.47
CA HIS A 712 -8.76 -6.56 -43.94
C HIS A 712 -9.10 -5.53 -45.04
N PHE A 713 -8.44 -4.37 -45.05
CA PHE A 713 -8.65 -3.34 -46.07
C PHE A 713 -7.89 -3.62 -47.37
N PHE A 714 -6.98 -4.60 -47.40
CA PHE A 714 -6.21 -4.94 -48.60
C PHE A 714 -6.89 -5.96 -49.51
N VAL A 715 -8.00 -6.56 -49.07
CA VAL A 715 -8.73 -7.59 -49.82
C VAL A 715 -9.95 -6.98 -50.49
N LYS A 716 -10.14 -7.27 -51.79
CA LYS A 716 -11.33 -6.81 -52.52
C LYS A 716 -12.54 -7.60 -52.02
N GLU A 717 -13.50 -6.92 -51.40
CA GLU A 717 -14.79 -7.53 -51.06
C GLU A 717 -15.44 -8.01 -52.37
N LYS A 718 -15.53 -9.34 -52.54
CA LYS A 718 -16.53 -9.92 -53.44
C LYS A 718 -17.85 -9.80 -52.68
N GLY A 719 -18.83 -9.12 -53.29
CA GLY A 719 -20.09 -8.75 -52.66
C GLY A 719 -20.63 -9.76 -51.65
N SER A 720 -20.62 -9.35 -50.39
CA SER A 720 -21.43 -9.91 -49.32
C SER A 720 -21.62 -8.80 -48.28
N ALA A 721 -22.86 -8.62 -47.83
CA ALA A 721 -23.33 -7.59 -46.90
C ALA A 721 -22.42 -7.40 -45.67
N PRO A 722 -22.42 -6.21 -45.02
CA PRO A 722 -21.53 -5.94 -43.92
C PRO A 722 -21.85 -6.89 -42.77
N VAL A 723 -20.91 -7.79 -42.47
CA VAL A 723 -20.96 -8.59 -41.25
C VAL A 723 -20.61 -7.64 -40.11
N PHE A 724 -21.64 -7.19 -39.39
CA PHE A 724 -21.47 -6.64 -38.05
C PHE A 724 -20.87 -7.75 -37.18
N PHE A 725 -19.60 -7.61 -36.81
CA PHE A 725 -19.05 -8.35 -35.68
C PHE A 725 -19.39 -7.53 -34.43
N GLU A 726 -20.34 -8.03 -33.64
CA GLU A 726 -20.53 -7.61 -32.25
C GLU A 726 -19.23 -7.87 -31.47
N PRO A 727 -18.82 -6.97 -30.57
CA PRO A 727 -17.81 -7.30 -29.58
C PRO A 727 -18.38 -8.39 -28.68
N ALA A 728 -17.56 -9.39 -28.34
CA ALA A 728 -17.95 -10.49 -27.49
C ALA A 728 -18.41 -10.00 -26.11
N SER A 729 -19.71 -9.83 -25.94
CA SER A 729 -20.38 -9.81 -24.64
C SER A 729 -21.29 -11.04 -24.56
N ALA A 730 -21.10 -11.81 -23.50
CA ALA A 730 -22.04 -12.77 -22.91
C ALA A 730 -22.94 -13.55 -23.89
N LYS A 731 -22.54 -14.79 -24.22
CA LYS A 731 -23.54 -15.79 -24.58
C LYS A 731 -23.87 -16.62 -23.35
N ASP A 732 -25.12 -16.47 -22.95
CA ASP A 732 -25.86 -17.34 -22.06
C ASP A 732 -25.70 -18.80 -22.49
N GLU A 733 -25.24 -19.64 -21.57
CA GLU A 733 -25.43 -21.08 -21.63
C GLU A 733 -26.86 -21.39 -21.19
N GLU A 734 -27.78 -21.56 -22.14
CA GLU A 734 -28.89 -22.48 -21.95
C GLU A 734 -29.36 -23.08 -23.28
N SER A 735 -29.43 -24.41 -23.27
CA SER A 735 -30.17 -25.33 -24.15
C SER A 735 -29.43 -26.11 -25.27
N GLU A 736 -29.71 -27.41 -25.22
CA GLU A 736 -29.61 -28.46 -26.23
C GLU A 736 -28.38 -29.40 -26.31
N VAL A 737 -28.48 -30.45 -25.49
CA VAL A 737 -28.79 -31.82 -25.93
C VAL A 737 -27.93 -32.39 -27.08
N ALA A 738 -27.01 -33.27 -26.67
CA ALA A 738 -26.63 -34.53 -27.31
C ALA A 738 -26.33 -34.56 -28.83
N ARG A 739 -25.05 -34.69 -29.16
CA ARG A 739 -24.52 -35.83 -29.95
C ARG A 739 -22.99 -35.85 -30.01
N SER A 740 -22.44 -36.87 -29.34
CA SER A 740 -21.24 -37.65 -29.69
C SER A 740 -20.70 -37.39 -31.11
N VAL A 741 -19.42 -37.03 -31.26
CA VAL A 741 -18.35 -37.82 -31.94
C VAL A 741 -16.97 -37.25 -31.55
N LYS A 742 -16.04 -38.15 -31.22
CA LYS A 742 -14.63 -37.95 -30.83
C LYS A 742 -13.70 -37.51 -32.01
N PRO A 743 -12.42 -37.16 -31.75
CA PRO A 743 -11.69 -36.04 -32.36
C PRO A 743 -10.81 -36.42 -33.56
N LYS A 744 -10.26 -35.41 -34.26
CA LYS A 744 -9.01 -35.55 -35.00
C LYS A 744 -8.13 -34.30 -34.87
N MET A 745 -6.90 -34.59 -34.46
CA MET A 745 -5.69 -33.75 -34.49
C MET A 745 -5.56 -32.94 -35.78
N PHE A 746 -5.14 -31.68 -35.66
CA PHE A 746 -3.85 -31.17 -36.12
C PHE A 746 -3.53 -29.85 -35.44
#